data_AF-A0A7W0SDK1-F1
#
_entry.id   AF-A0A7W0SDK1-F1
#
_cell.length_a   1.000
_cell.length_b   1.000
_cell.length_c   1.000
_cell.angle_alpha   90.00
_cell.angle_beta   90.00
_cell.angle_gamma   90.00
#
_symmetry.space_group_name_H-M   'P 1'
#
loop_
_entity.id
_entity.type
_entity.pdbx_description
1 polymer ?
#
loop_
_entity_poly.entity_id
_entity_poly.type
_entity_poly.pdbx_seq_one_letter_code
_entity_poly.pdbx_strand_id
1 'polypeptide(L)'
;MNNELWQKLDQLRSLPFSGEEGLANFFKKEGIRFSSNDLNLWGQFFVGRFGRSGGTIHIPEWLAKVFCTLAKEISPKLICDPWAGAGFLIEILREACQPEQAQAISQFRGMQEIGEALVPDVQWNLGDPLRILGESDHELDVIASILPMNMPSRQPLRVNLPSGEAADVDDDVGNQLLVASSMRLSPSGIGLFVVTPFVFSSPRSVFRRLGDFGIGIEAAFSLPSGTFAPFTSISAYLVVVRRKLLPKLFVAQLSSDTNTNAQILDNFREGREGGSLELGRFVEPDGFRSIDQLRAAEAFSKAESRFGTPAVELAELSDVKSTINLGRPGDDFRFQPLENVIYVPLIGNTDVVESPDDLKLKPQNYAQVVIDPTKSNARFVARFLNSEFGKQLREQTKTGFIPKLNKQTLKQLRVFVPDLVTQHKMLTVEAKITAEQTTVMALQNEVAELRRELWGSPNAIPDVEQRLDALAGRLAGGVKQHASATLDQWFETLPFPLASILRAWQATPSLDFKTRHEHLLHFFEAAAEFVSVILLSAFSSNEAVFAPHKQKLIGTLRKQGLTFTRATFGTWKIVVEYLGKQTRDLLRENGKRPEEARDDRALCADMFADLSLSLPDALSRKELARVISATNTMRNNWGGHGGVVGQEEAKLRNQELIAELERLREAVADTWSETQLIHALHCMPRRGLFENEVAVLMGSNNEFLKENRSMATWLDVECLYLSKKDSGSALKLLPLIQVGQSPKSAKNACYFFNRLEPDGARFISYHFADKPELTGKFADAAEAIKSLSDFPSEA
;
A
#
# COMPACT_ATOMS: atom_id res chain seq x y z
N MET A 1 -25.29 -13.87 0.94
CA MET A 1 -24.81 -14.44 2.22
C MET A 1 -25.75 -15.56 2.61
N ASN A 2 -25.25 -16.77 2.84
CA ASN A 2 -26.06 -17.92 3.27
C ASN A 2 -26.50 -17.74 4.74
N ASN A 3 -27.70 -17.21 4.93
CA ASN A 3 -28.22 -16.86 6.26
C ASN A 3 -28.39 -18.08 7.18
N GLU A 4 -28.69 -19.25 6.61
CA GLU A 4 -28.83 -20.49 7.40
C GLU A 4 -27.48 -20.96 7.94
N LEU A 5 -26.45 -20.99 7.08
CA LEU A 5 -25.10 -21.34 7.49
C LEU A 5 -24.56 -20.34 8.52
N TRP A 6 -24.82 -19.04 8.32
CA TRP A 6 -24.44 -18.01 9.28
C TRP A 6 -25.07 -18.25 10.65
N GLN A 7 -26.37 -18.53 10.72
CA GLN A 7 -27.07 -18.82 11.98
C GLN A 7 -26.49 -20.04 12.70
N LYS A 8 -26.19 -21.11 11.96
CA LYS A 8 -25.56 -22.32 12.52
C LYS A 8 -24.15 -22.05 13.05
N LEU A 9 -23.35 -21.25 12.34
CA LEU A 9 -22.01 -20.85 12.78
C LEU A 9 -22.04 -19.86 13.95
N ASP A 10 -23.07 -19.04 14.07
CA ASP A 10 -23.23 -18.10 15.19
C ASP A 10 -23.58 -18.83 16.49
N GLN A 11 -24.37 -19.91 16.43
CA GLN A 11 -24.64 -20.79 17.57
C GLN A 11 -23.35 -21.34 18.21
N LEU A 12 -22.31 -21.61 17.39
CA LEU A 12 -21.01 -22.07 17.86
C LEU A 12 -20.24 -21.05 18.70
N ARG A 13 -20.55 -19.76 18.59
CA ARG A 13 -19.86 -18.71 19.36
C ARG A 13 -20.22 -18.74 20.85
N SER A 14 -21.40 -19.27 21.20
CA SER A 14 -21.91 -19.33 22.57
C SER A 14 -21.66 -20.67 23.28
N LEU A 15 -21.16 -21.69 22.57
CA LEU A 15 -20.96 -23.04 23.12
C LEU A 15 -19.51 -23.24 23.63
N PRO A 16 -19.31 -23.68 24.89
CA PRO A 16 -18.00 -24.10 25.38
C PRO A 16 -17.62 -25.42 24.73
N PHE A 17 -16.57 -25.44 23.89
CA PHE A 17 -16.15 -26.62 23.14
C PHE A 17 -14.72 -27.06 23.43
N SER A 18 -14.49 -28.37 23.31
CA SER A 18 -13.24 -29.10 23.51
C SER A 18 -12.44 -29.26 22.20
N GLY A 19 -11.80 -28.17 21.73
CA GLY A 19 -10.85 -28.24 20.61
C GLY A 19 -11.45 -28.59 19.24
N GLU A 20 -10.58 -29.00 18.31
CA GLU A 20 -10.90 -29.27 16.89
C GLU A 20 -11.87 -30.46 16.71
N GLU A 21 -11.74 -31.51 17.52
CA GLU A 21 -12.61 -32.70 17.51
C GLU A 21 -14.07 -32.34 17.85
N GLY A 22 -14.27 -31.50 18.87
CA GLY A 22 -15.60 -31.02 19.24
C GLY A 22 -16.28 -30.22 18.12
N LEU A 23 -15.50 -29.42 17.39
CA LEU A 23 -16.00 -28.67 16.25
C LEU A 23 -16.37 -29.58 15.08
N ALA A 24 -15.54 -30.58 14.76
CA ALA A 24 -15.83 -31.58 13.74
C ALA A 24 -17.14 -32.34 14.04
N ASN A 25 -17.35 -32.73 15.30
CA ASN A 25 -18.58 -33.39 15.75
C ASN A 25 -19.82 -32.50 15.59
N PHE A 26 -19.70 -31.20 15.86
CA PHE A 26 -20.79 -30.25 15.61
C PHE A 26 -21.13 -30.18 14.12
N PHE A 27 -20.13 -30.02 13.24
CA PHE A 27 -20.38 -29.95 11.80
C PHE A 27 -21.06 -31.23 11.28
N LYS A 28 -20.61 -32.40 11.73
CA LYS A 28 -21.26 -33.69 11.41
C LYS A 28 -22.70 -33.75 11.89
N LYS A 29 -22.96 -33.34 13.15
CA LYS A 29 -24.30 -33.36 13.76
C LYS A 29 -25.28 -32.44 13.05
N GLU A 30 -24.85 -31.23 12.70
CA GLU A 30 -25.69 -30.21 12.06
C GLU A 30 -25.75 -30.37 10.53
N GLY A 31 -25.06 -31.37 9.98
CA GLY A 31 -25.02 -31.64 8.54
C GLY A 31 -24.37 -30.51 7.73
N ILE A 32 -23.45 -29.77 8.34
CA ILE A 32 -22.78 -28.62 7.71
C ILE A 32 -21.69 -29.13 6.78
N ARG A 33 -21.71 -28.68 5.52
CA ARG A 33 -20.69 -28.97 4.51
C ARG A 33 -20.06 -27.68 4.01
N PHE A 34 -18.81 -27.76 3.57
CA PHE A 34 -18.17 -26.66 2.86
C PHE A 34 -18.76 -26.53 1.44
N SER A 35 -18.80 -25.30 0.94
CA SER A 35 -19.05 -25.00 -0.48
C SER A 35 -18.26 -23.75 -0.85
N SER A 36 -17.71 -23.73 -2.06
CA SER A 36 -16.97 -22.56 -2.57
C SER A 36 -17.82 -21.29 -2.66
N ASN A 37 -19.15 -21.40 -2.71
CA ASN A 37 -20.06 -20.25 -2.70
C ASN A 37 -20.11 -19.50 -1.36
N ASP A 38 -19.69 -20.14 -0.26
CA ASP A 38 -19.72 -19.60 1.10
C ASP A 38 -18.31 -19.28 1.64
N LEU A 39 -17.33 -19.19 0.75
CA LEU A 39 -15.92 -19.12 1.07
C LEU A 39 -15.54 -17.90 1.94
N ASN A 40 -16.18 -16.76 1.71
CA ASN A 40 -16.04 -15.56 2.55
C ASN A 40 -16.55 -15.79 3.99
N LEU A 41 -17.68 -16.48 4.15
CA LEU A 41 -18.27 -16.77 5.46
C LEU A 41 -17.38 -17.73 6.26
N TRP A 42 -16.85 -18.76 5.59
CA TRP A 42 -15.87 -19.67 6.17
C TRP A 42 -14.59 -18.95 6.61
N GLY A 43 -14.08 -18.04 5.78
CA GLY A 43 -12.95 -17.19 6.14
C GLY A 43 -13.16 -16.43 7.44
N GLN A 44 -14.28 -15.71 7.54
CA GLN A 44 -14.63 -14.94 8.74
C GLN A 44 -14.77 -15.83 9.98
N PHE A 45 -15.41 -16.99 9.85
CA PHE A 45 -15.59 -17.93 10.95
C PHE A 45 -14.25 -18.46 11.48
N PHE A 46 -13.39 -18.98 10.60
CA PHE A 46 -12.10 -19.55 11.02
C PHE A 46 -11.14 -18.49 11.55
N VAL A 47 -11.09 -17.30 10.94
CA VAL A 47 -10.30 -16.15 11.45
C VAL A 47 -10.76 -15.77 12.86
N GLY A 48 -12.06 -15.60 13.07
CA GLY A 48 -12.60 -15.21 14.37
C GLY A 48 -12.41 -16.28 15.45
N ARG A 49 -12.46 -17.56 15.06
CA ARG A 49 -12.41 -18.68 16.00
C ARG A 49 -11.00 -19.10 16.40
N PHE A 50 -10.11 -19.24 15.42
CA PHE A 50 -8.78 -19.81 15.64
C PHE A 50 -7.65 -18.78 15.59
N GLY A 51 -7.95 -17.54 15.17
CA GLY A 51 -6.94 -16.49 15.00
C GLY A 51 -5.78 -16.96 14.13
N ARG A 52 -4.56 -16.50 14.44
CA ARG A 52 -3.34 -16.87 13.71
C ARG A 52 -2.90 -18.33 13.91
N SER A 53 -3.51 -19.08 14.83
CA SER A 53 -3.00 -20.35 15.33
C SER A 53 -3.69 -21.59 14.74
N GLY A 54 -4.71 -21.40 13.89
CA GLY A 54 -5.63 -22.47 13.46
C GLY A 54 -5.21 -23.34 12.29
N GLY A 55 -4.02 -23.15 11.71
CA GLY A 55 -3.51 -23.97 10.60
C GLY A 55 -4.28 -23.88 9.27
N THR A 56 -5.44 -23.22 9.22
CA THR A 56 -6.27 -23.07 8.01
C THR A 56 -6.12 -21.65 7.47
N ILE A 57 -5.51 -21.51 6.31
CA ILE A 57 -5.33 -20.22 5.62
C ILE A 57 -6.61 -19.91 4.84
N HIS A 58 -7.15 -18.71 5.02
CA HIS A 58 -8.26 -18.24 4.18
C HIS A 58 -7.77 -17.98 2.75
N ILE A 59 -8.46 -18.54 1.77
CA ILE A 59 -8.16 -18.42 0.35
C ILE A 59 -9.12 -17.39 -0.24
N PRO A 60 -8.69 -16.21 -0.70
CA PRO A 60 -9.63 -15.25 -1.28
C PRO A 60 -10.32 -15.78 -2.54
N GLU A 61 -11.56 -15.35 -2.80
CA GLU A 61 -12.36 -15.80 -3.95
C GLU A 61 -11.65 -15.59 -5.29
N TRP A 62 -10.95 -14.45 -5.46
CA TRP A 62 -10.19 -14.18 -6.68
C TRP A 62 -9.04 -15.17 -6.89
N LEU A 63 -8.40 -15.64 -5.81
CA LEU A 63 -7.30 -16.60 -5.87
C LEU A 63 -7.84 -18.00 -6.15
N ALA A 64 -8.95 -18.38 -5.49
CA ALA A 64 -9.67 -19.62 -5.77
C ALA A 64 -10.06 -19.72 -7.25
N LYS A 65 -10.55 -18.62 -7.86
CA LYS A 65 -10.86 -18.56 -9.29
C LYS A 65 -9.62 -18.81 -10.17
N VAL A 66 -8.46 -18.27 -9.81
CA VAL A 66 -7.19 -18.52 -10.53
C VAL A 66 -6.80 -19.99 -10.47
N PHE A 67 -6.83 -20.61 -9.29
CA PHE A 67 -6.58 -22.05 -9.12
C PHE A 67 -7.51 -22.90 -9.99
N CYS A 68 -8.83 -22.61 -9.95
CA CYS A 68 -9.83 -23.31 -10.75
C CYS A 68 -9.59 -23.17 -12.25
N THR A 69 -9.26 -21.97 -12.74
CA THR A 69 -8.99 -21.75 -14.17
C THR A 69 -7.80 -22.58 -14.63
N LEU A 70 -6.68 -22.54 -13.89
CA LEU A 70 -5.47 -23.31 -14.23
C LEU A 70 -5.69 -24.82 -14.17
N ALA A 71 -6.42 -25.31 -13.16
CA ALA A 71 -6.71 -26.73 -13.00
C ALA A 71 -7.66 -27.28 -14.08
N LYS A 72 -8.68 -26.50 -14.48
CA LYS A 72 -9.66 -26.89 -15.52
C LYS A 72 -9.02 -27.16 -16.88
N GLU A 73 -7.94 -26.47 -17.21
CA GLU A 73 -7.23 -26.67 -18.47
C GLU A 73 -6.65 -28.08 -18.62
N ILE A 74 -6.44 -28.80 -17.51
CA ILE A 74 -5.89 -30.16 -17.49
C ILE A 74 -6.99 -31.22 -17.62
N SER A 75 -8.23 -30.90 -17.26
CA SER A 75 -9.33 -31.89 -17.12
C SER A 75 -8.89 -33.10 -16.27
N PRO A 76 -8.49 -32.88 -15.01
CA PRO A 76 -7.81 -33.89 -14.21
C PRO A 76 -8.72 -35.05 -13.81
N LYS A 77 -8.16 -36.27 -13.78
CA LYS A 77 -8.82 -37.44 -13.19
C LYS A 77 -8.51 -37.58 -11.71
N LEU A 78 -7.26 -37.30 -11.34
CA LEU A 78 -6.80 -37.39 -9.96
C LEU A 78 -6.17 -36.06 -9.52
N ILE A 79 -6.72 -35.49 -8.45
CA ILE A 79 -6.20 -34.27 -7.82
C ILE A 79 -5.73 -34.53 -6.39
N CYS A 80 -4.70 -33.81 -5.94
CA CYS A 80 -4.14 -33.96 -4.61
C CYS A 80 -3.78 -32.61 -3.97
N ASP A 81 -4.10 -32.45 -2.68
CA ASP A 81 -3.51 -31.42 -1.81
C ASP A 81 -2.63 -32.09 -0.75
N PRO A 82 -1.30 -31.99 -0.87
CA PRO A 82 -0.34 -32.61 0.05
C PRO A 82 -0.23 -31.90 1.42
N TRP A 83 -0.86 -30.74 1.58
CA TRP A 83 -0.87 -29.96 2.82
C TRP A 83 -2.25 -29.35 3.06
N ALA A 84 -3.26 -30.21 3.12
CA ALA A 84 -4.65 -29.82 2.90
C ALA A 84 -5.28 -28.98 4.03
N GLY A 85 -4.73 -29.03 5.25
CA GLY A 85 -5.40 -28.44 6.42
C GLY A 85 -6.83 -28.99 6.56
N ALA A 86 -7.84 -28.12 6.54
CA ALA A 86 -9.26 -28.49 6.54
C ALA A 86 -9.85 -28.85 5.15
N GLY A 87 -9.05 -28.80 4.08
CA GLY A 87 -9.42 -29.32 2.75
C GLY A 87 -10.17 -28.33 1.85
N PHE A 88 -10.16 -27.04 2.16
CA PHE A 88 -10.91 -26.06 1.37
C PHE A 88 -10.39 -25.88 -0.05
N LEU A 89 -9.06 -25.86 -0.26
CA LEU A 89 -8.49 -25.73 -1.61
C LEU A 89 -8.85 -26.94 -2.47
N ILE A 90 -8.67 -28.16 -1.95
CA ILE A 90 -8.97 -29.38 -2.70
C ILE A 90 -10.46 -29.50 -3.02
N GLU A 91 -11.34 -29.05 -2.12
CA GLU A 91 -12.79 -29.06 -2.38
C GLU A 91 -13.21 -28.04 -3.43
N ILE A 92 -12.66 -26.83 -3.39
CA ILE A 92 -12.84 -25.81 -4.43
C ILE A 92 -12.47 -26.40 -5.80
N LEU A 93 -11.34 -27.11 -5.88
CA LEU A 93 -10.90 -27.74 -7.11
C LEU A 93 -11.77 -28.94 -7.52
N ARG A 94 -12.26 -29.73 -6.56
CA ARG A 94 -13.17 -30.85 -6.82
C ARG A 94 -14.51 -30.37 -7.37
N GLU A 95 -15.13 -29.36 -6.76
CA GLU A 95 -16.37 -28.75 -7.25
C GLU A 95 -16.17 -28.17 -8.66
N ALA A 96 -15.01 -27.57 -8.92
CA ALA A 96 -14.71 -26.91 -10.18
C ALA A 96 -14.35 -27.88 -11.33
N CYS A 97 -13.57 -28.93 -11.05
CA CYS A 97 -13.01 -29.82 -12.08
C CYS A 97 -13.75 -31.15 -12.21
N GLN A 98 -14.52 -31.55 -11.20
CA GLN A 98 -15.22 -32.84 -11.13
C GLN A 98 -14.31 -34.05 -11.45
N PRO A 99 -13.17 -34.19 -10.77
CA PRO A 99 -12.25 -35.30 -11.00
C PRO A 99 -12.87 -36.65 -10.58
N GLU A 100 -12.30 -37.75 -11.08
CA GLU A 100 -12.68 -39.09 -10.64
C GLU A 100 -12.32 -39.32 -9.16
N GLN A 101 -11.18 -38.75 -8.71
CA GLN A 101 -10.70 -38.86 -7.34
C GLN A 101 -10.04 -37.56 -6.87
N ALA A 102 -10.25 -37.23 -5.60
CA ALA A 102 -9.61 -36.11 -4.92
C ALA A 102 -9.00 -36.59 -3.60
N GLN A 103 -7.73 -36.26 -3.36
CA GLN A 103 -6.96 -36.70 -2.19
C GLN A 103 -6.49 -35.50 -1.37
N ALA A 104 -6.61 -35.61 -0.05
CA ALA A 104 -6.08 -34.65 0.91
C ALA A 104 -5.11 -35.34 1.86
N ILE A 105 -3.95 -34.73 2.09
CA ILE A 105 -3.01 -35.17 3.11
C ILE A 105 -2.98 -34.14 4.23
N SER A 106 -3.21 -34.59 5.46
CA SER A 106 -3.06 -33.76 6.66
C SER A 106 -2.03 -34.38 7.59
N GLN A 107 -1.18 -33.52 8.18
CA GLN A 107 -0.29 -33.92 9.26
C GLN A 107 -0.99 -33.84 10.63
N PHE A 108 -2.06 -33.06 10.73
CA PHE A 108 -2.75 -32.77 11.99
C PHE A 108 -4.10 -33.47 12.04
N ARG A 109 -4.27 -34.34 13.04
CA ARG A 109 -5.50 -35.13 13.23
C ARG A 109 -6.75 -34.26 13.34
N GLY A 110 -6.73 -33.19 14.14
CA GLY A 110 -7.94 -32.38 14.31
C GLY A 110 -8.33 -31.60 13.05
N MET A 111 -7.37 -31.17 12.22
CA MET A 111 -7.66 -30.59 10.90
C MET A 111 -8.27 -31.62 9.94
N GLN A 112 -7.78 -32.87 9.96
CA GLN A 112 -8.39 -33.94 9.19
C GLN A 112 -9.82 -34.21 9.66
N GLU A 113 -10.08 -34.28 10.97
CA GLU A 113 -11.43 -34.55 11.49
C GLU A 113 -12.42 -33.46 11.08
N ILE A 114 -12.00 -32.18 11.12
CA ILE A 114 -12.77 -31.05 10.58
C ILE A 114 -12.98 -31.22 9.07
N GLY A 115 -11.93 -31.58 8.34
CA GLY A 115 -11.97 -31.81 6.90
C GLY A 115 -12.91 -32.94 6.49
N GLU A 116 -12.88 -34.08 7.17
CA GLU A 116 -13.81 -35.19 6.95
C GLU A 116 -15.27 -34.82 7.25
N ALA A 117 -15.50 -33.88 8.16
CA ALA A 117 -16.84 -33.37 8.46
C ALA A 117 -17.37 -32.45 7.35
N LEU A 118 -16.54 -31.50 6.93
CA LEU A 118 -16.93 -30.44 5.99
C LEU A 118 -16.81 -30.85 4.52
N VAL A 119 -15.85 -31.71 4.23
CA VAL A 119 -15.41 -32.14 2.90
C VAL A 119 -15.35 -33.68 2.84
N PRO A 120 -16.50 -34.37 2.99
CA PRO A 120 -16.55 -35.82 3.11
C PRO A 120 -16.27 -36.56 1.79
N ASP A 121 -16.35 -35.88 0.66
CA ASP A 121 -16.20 -36.47 -0.68
C ASP A 121 -14.72 -36.59 -1.12
N VAL A 122 -13.79 -36.16 -0.27
CA VAL A 122 -12.33 -36.22 -0.49
C VAL A 122 -11.74 -37.40 0.28
N GLN A 123 -10.78 -38.10 -0.32
CA GLN A 123 -10.03 -39.15 0.36
C GLN A 123 -8.94 -38.57 1.26
N TRP A 124 -9.13 -38.67 2.57
CA TRP A 124 -8.22 -38.14 3.59
C TRP A 124 -7.14 -39.14 3.98
N ASN A 125 -5.89 -38.67 4.02
CA ASN A 125 -4.73 -39.42 4.51
C ASN A 125 -4.06 -38.67 5.67
N LEU A 126 -3.89 -39.33 6.81
CA LEU A 126 -3.21 -38.80 7.98
C LEU A 126 -1.76 -39.28 8.03
N GLY A 127 -0.81 -38.36 8.14
CA GLY A 127 0.59 -38.72 8.42
C GLY A 127 1.59 -37.69 7.93
N ASP A 128 2.85 -38.12 7.82
CA ASP A 128 3.90 -37.33 7.18
C ASP A 128 3.67 -37.28 5.67
N PRO A 129 3.38 -36.09 5.09
CA PRO A 129 3.07 -36.01 3.67
C PRO A 129 4.23 -36.39 2.76
N LEU A 130 5.49 -36.15 3.18
CA LEU A 130 6.66 -36.55 2.39
C LEU A 130 6.75 -38.08 2.28
N ARG A 131 6.44 -38.79 3.37
CA ARG A 131 6.42 -40.25 3.39
C ARG A 131 5.27 -40.80 2.54
N ILE A 132 4.06 -40.25 2.68
CA ILE A 132 2.88 -40.69 1.92
C ILE A 132 3.10 -40.50 0.40
N LEU A 133 3.64 -39.35 -0.02
CA LEU A 133 4.00 -39.10 -1.41
C LEU A 133 5.14 -40.01 -1.91
N GLY A 134 6.09 -40.35 -1.03
CA GLY A 134 7.19 -41.27 -1.33
C GLY A 134 6.74 -42.72 -1.53
N GLU A 135 5.70 -43.16 -0.81
CA GLU A 135 5.16 -44.53 -0.86
C GLU A 135 4.11 -44.74 -1.98
N SER A 136 3.56 -43.67 -2.56
CA SER A 136 2.56 -43.75 -3.63
C SER A 136 3.18 -43.94 -5.01
N ASP A 137 2.67 -44.88 -5.82
CA ASP A 137 3.08 -45.05 -7.22
C ASP A 137 2.11 -44.41 -8.23
N HIS A 138 1.07 -43.72 -7.76
CA HIS A 138 0.08 -43.09 -8.62
C HIS A 138 0.59 -41.76 -9.18
N GLU A 139 0.43 -41.56 -10.50
CA GLU A 139 0.63 -40.27 -11.12
C GLU A 139 -0.56 -39.33 -10.85
N LEU A 140 -0.26 -38.05 -10.65
CA LEU A 140 -1.22 -37.01 -10.29
C LEU A 140 -1.37 -36.01 -11.44
N ASP A 141 -2.61 -35.65 -11.79
CA ASP A 141 -2.87 -34.70 -12.89
C ASP A 141 -2.81 -33.25 -12.42
N VAL A 142 -3.37 -32.95 -11.24
CA VAL A 142 -3.26 -31.64 -10.60
C VAL A 142 -2.86 -31.83 -9.15
N ILE A 143 -1.80 -31.15 -8.74
CA ILE A 143 -1.44 -31.01 -7.34
C ILE A 143 -1.55 -29.54 -6.99
N ALA A 144 -2.31 -29.21 -5.95
CA ALA A 144 -2.50 -27.82 -5.56
C ALA A 144 -2.38 -27.67 -4.05
N SER A 145 -1.59 -26.70 -3.59
CA SER A 145 -1.40 -26.50 -2.15
C SER A 145 -0.94 -25.09 -1.79
N ILE A 146 -1.36 -24.64 -0.61
CA ILE A 146 -0.72 -23.51 0.06
C ILE A 146 0.30 -24.08 1.03
N LEU A 147 1.56 -24.14 0.57
CA LEU A 147 2.63 -24.85 1.27
C LEU A 147 3.00 -24.14 2.58
N PRO A 148 3.50 -24.88 3.59
CA PRO A 148 3.91 -24.28 4.85
C PRO A 148 5.06 -23.29 4.62
N MET A 149 4.82 -22.03 4.98
CA MET A 149 5.75 -20.93 4.72
C MET A 149 6.90 -20.92 5.73
N ASN A 150 8.14 -21.06 5.25
CA ASN A 150 9.39 -20.99 6.03
C ASN A 150 9.44 -21.98 7.21
N MET A 151 8.76 -23.12 7.10
CA MET A 151 8.77 -24.15 8.15
C MET A 151 10.07 -24.97 8.07
N PRO A 152 10.95 -24.93 9.09
CA PRO A 152 12.24 -25.61 9.02
C PRO A 152 12.06 -27.13 8.96
N SER A 153 12.78 -27.78 8.05
CA SER A 153 12.85 -29.23 8.01
C SER A 153 13.88 -29.76 9.01
N ARG A 154 13.63 -30.95 9.58
CA ARG A 154 14.56 -31.63 10.49
C ARG A 154 15.50 -32.59 9.78
N GLN A 155 15.17 -32.99 8.56
CA GLN A 155 15.93 -33.96 7.78
C GLN A 155 15.86 -33.60 6.29
N PRO A 156 16.95 -33.77 5.52
CA PRO A 156 16.89 -33.66 4.08
C PRO A 156 15.92 -34.68 3.48
N LEU A 157 15.18 -34.27 2.44
CA LEU A 157 14.38 -35.20 1.65
C LEU A 157 15.29 -35.88 0.63
N ARG A 158 15.30 -37.21 0.62
CA ARG A 158 16.06 -38.00 -0.36
C ARG A 158 15.18 -38.40 -1.52
N VAL A 159 15.60 -38.04 -2.74
CA VAL A 159 14.87 -38.32 -3.98
C VAL A 159 15.76 -39.00 -5.01
N ASN A 160 15.16 -39.76 -5.94
CA ASN A 160 15.88 -40.35 -7.08
C ASN A 160 15.77 -39.39 -8.27
N LEU A 161 16.91 -38.93 -8.78
CA LEU A 161 17.00 -38.10 -9.96
C LEU A 161 16.53 -38.86 -11.22
N PRO A 162 16.16 -38.16 -12.30
CA PRO A 162 15.93 -38.79 -13.61
C PRO A 162 17.12 -39.60 -14.12
N SER A 163 18.35 -39.28 -13.68
CA SER A 163 19.56 -40.05 -13.98
C SER A 163 19.65 -41.40 -13.25
N GLY A 164 18.80 -41.65 -12.24
CA GLY A 164 18.85 -42.82 -11.36
C GLY A 164 19.72 -42.64 -10.12
N GLU A 165 20.44 -41.52 -9.99
CA GLU A 165 21.21 -41.19 -8.80
C GLU A 165 20.32 -40.66 -7.66
N ALA A 166 20.70 -40.91 -6.40
CA ALA A 166 20.02 -40.32 -5.27
C ALA A 166 20.55 -38.90 -4.99
N ALA A 167 19.66 -37.97 -4.70
CA ALA A 167 20.01 -36.61 -4.30
C ALA A 167 19.23 -36.18 -3.05
N ASP A 168 19.89 -35.36 -2.23
CA ASP A 168 19.27 -34.76 -1.05
C ASP A 168 18.76 -33.34 -1.36
N VAL A 169 17.57 -33.05 -0.84
CA VAL A 169 16.91 -31.75 -0.81
C VAL A 169 16.93 -31.24 0.63
N ASP A 170 17.93 -30.40 0.93
CA ASP A 170 18.10 -29.74 2.23
C ASP A 170 17.53 -28.32 2.16
N ASP A 171 16.23 -28.19 2.43
CA ASP A 171 15.46 -26.95 2.35
C ASP A 171 14.28 -26.99 3.35
N ASP A 172 13.47 -25.94 3.42
CA ASP A 172 12.27 -25.91 4.25
C ASP A 172 11.22 -26.96 3.82
N VAL A 173 10.30 -27.31 4.72
CA VAL A 173 9.30 -28.37 4.51
C VAL A 173 8.42 -28.08 3.30
N GLY A 174 8.09 -26.81 3.03
CA GLY A 174 7.30 -26.41 1.87
C GLY A 174 8.04 -26.71 0.57
N ASN A 175 9.32 -26.34 0.50
CA ASN A 175 10.16 -26.61 -0.67
C ASN A 175 10.40 -28.11 -0.88
N GLN A 176 10.56 -28.89 0.20
CA GLN A 176 10.63 -30.35 0.12
C GLN A 176 9.33 -30.96 -0.43
N LEU A 177 8.16 -30.48 0.04
CA LEU A 177 6.86 -30.92 -0.46
C LEU A 177 6.67 -30.58 -1.93
N LEU A 178 7.05 -29.37 -2.35
CA LEU A 178 6.98 -28.97 -3.75
C LEU A 178 7.72 -29.97 -4.65
N VAL A 179 8.94 -30.37 -4.29
CA VAL A 179 9.72 -31.34 -5.07
C VAL A 179 9.09 -32.73 -5.03
N ALA A 180 8.80 -33.26 -3.83
CA ALA A 180 8.22 -34.60 -3.68
C ALA A 180 6.91 -34.75 -4.45
N SER A 181 6.03 -33.74 -4.36
CA SER A 181 4.78 -33.69 -5.10
C SER A 181 5.02 -33.56 -6.61
N SER A 182 5.87 -32.65 -7.05
CA SER A 182 6.10 -32.41 -8.48
C SER A 182 6.69 -33.62 -9.22
N MET A 183 7.45 -34.47 -8.52
CA MET A 183 7.94 -35.74 -9.06
C MET A 183 6.84 -36.78 -9.33
N ARG A 184 5.66 -36.62 -8.73
CA ARG A 184 4.48 -37.47 -8.94
C ARG A 184 3.54 -36.97 -10.02
N LEU A 185 3.82 -35.81 -10.62
CA LEU A 185 3.01 -35.31 -11.71
C LEU A 185 3.06 -36.25 -12.92
N SER A 186 1.91 -36.47 -13.54
CA SER A 186 1.83 -37.09 -14.87
C SER A 186 2.54 -36.21 -15.90
N PRO A 187 2.91 -36.73 -17.09
CA PRO A 187 3.59 -35.93 -18.12
C PRO A 187 2.84 -34.67 -18.56
N SER A 188 1.51 -34.68 -18.49
CA SER A 188 0.64 -33.52 -18.77
C SER A 188 0.18 -32.77 -17.52
N GLY A 189 0.50 -33.27 -16.33
CA GLY A 189 0.03 -32.71 -15.07
C GLY A 189 0.61 -31.33 -14.74
N ILE A 190 0.00 -30.71 -13.73
CA ILE A 190 0.46 -29.43 -13.16
C ILE A 190 0.56 -29.47 -11.64
N GLY A 191 1.60 -28.81 -11.13
CA GLY A 191 1.68 -28.38 -9.75
C GLY A 191 1.28 -26.91 -9.63
N LEU A 192 0.41 -26.58 -8.68
CA LEU A 192 -0.04 -25.23 -8.35
C LEU A 192 0.29 -24.96 -6.88
N PHE A 193 1.41 -24.28 -6.62
CA PHE A 193 1.90 -24.12 -5.25
C PHE A 193 1.99 -22.65 -4.86
N VAL A 194 1.45 -22.30 -3.69
CA VAL A 194 1.77 -21.03 -3.06
C VAL A 194 3.07 -21.17 -2.28
N VAL A 195 4.06 -20.34 -2.61
CA VAL A 195 5.41 -20.34 -2.03
C VAL A 195 5.83 -18.95 -1.59
N THR A 196 6.81 -18.86 -0.69
CA THR A 196 7.37 -17.56 -0.28
C THR A 196 8.41 -17.07 -1.32
N PRO A 197 8.62 -15.75 -1.45
CA PRO A 197 9.63 -15.18 -2.36
C PRO A 197 11.07 -15.66 -2.08
N PHE A 198 11.33 -16.17 -0.87
CA PHE A 198 12.66 -16.62 -0.49
C PHE A 198 13.17 -17.74 -1.41
N VAL A 199 12.27 -18.59 -1.92
CA VAL A 199 12.57 -19.68 -2.85
C VAL A 199 13.31 -19.19 -4.11
N PHE A 200 13.00 -17.99 -4.59
CA PHE A 200 13.64 -17.41 -5.77
C PHE A 200 14.90 -16.62 -5.45
N SER A 201 15.13 -16.22 -4.20
CA SER A 201 16.22 -15.31 -3.84
C SER A 201 17.43 -16.05 -3.24
N SER A 202 17.19 -17.15 -2.54
CA SER A 202 18.26 -17.90 -1.86
C SER A 202 19.14 -18.66 -2.86
N PRO A 203 20.48 -18.55 -2.77
CA PRO A 203 21.39 -19.34 -3.60
C PRO A 203 21.40 -20.83 -3.21
N ARG A 204 20.92 -21.16 -2.00
CA ARG A 204 20.81 -22.54 -1.50
C ARG A 204 19.44 -23.17 -1.74
N SER A 205 18.47 -22.39 -2.25
CA SER A 205 17.13 -22.94 -2.46
C SER A 205 17.15 -24.07 -3.49
N VAL A 206 16.33 -25.08 -3.23
CA VAL A 206 16.08 -26.18 -4.18
C VAL A 206 15.62 -25.68 -5.55
N PHE A 207 15.07 -24.46 -5.62
CA PHE A 207 14.73 -23.80 -6.87
C PHE A 207 15.87 -23.81 -7.90
N ARG A 208 17.12 -23.60 -7.45
CA ARG A 208 18.32 -23.59 -8.30
C ARG A 208 18.67 -24.95 -8.88
N ARG A 209 18.02 -26.00 -8.39
CA ARG A 209 18.27 -27.39 -8.71
C ARG A 209 17.02 -28.08 -9.26
N LEU A 210 15.90 -27.37 -9.48
CA LEU A 210 14.68 -27.97 -10.03
C LEU A 210 14.94 -28.71 -11.35
N GLY A 211 15.85 -28.18 -12.17
CA GLY A 211 16.28 -28.83 -13.40
C GLY A 211 16.93 -30.21 -13.19
N ASP A 212 17.69 -30.39 -12.10
CA ASP A 212 18.30 -31.68 -11.75
C ASP A 212 17.22 -32.76 -11.52
N PHE A 213 16.05 -32.36 -11.02
CA PHE A 213 14.92 -33.24 -10.74
C PHE A 213 13.99 -33.43 -11.96
N GLY A 214 14.30 -32.85 -13.11
CA GLY A 214 13.43 -32.86 -14.29
C GLY A 214 12.17 -32.00 -14.12
N ILE A 215 12.21 -31.03 -13.21
CA ILE A 215 11.09 -30.14 -12.88
C ILE A 215 11.38 -28.75 -13.46
N GLY A 216 10.37 -28.12 -14.04
CA GLY A 216 10.43 -26.75 -14.54
C GLY A 216 9.27 -25.91 -14.02
N ILE A 217 9.50 -24.61 -13.86
CA ILE A 217 8.45 -23.66 -13.49
C ILE A 217 8.02 -22.90 -14.73
N GLU A 218 6.75 -23.04 -15.07
CA GLU A 218 6.12 -22.44 -16.23
C GLU A 218 5.71 -21.00 -15.96
N ALA A 219 5.18 -20.74 -14.76
CA ALA A 219 4.82 -19.40 -14.32
C ALA A 219 5.10 -19.15 -12.84
N ALA A 220 5.38 -17.88 -12.51
CA ALA A 220 5.45 -17.36 -11.15
C ALA A 220 4.57 -16.11 -11.06
N PHE A 221 3.40 -16.27 -10.45
CA PHE A 221 2.43 -15.21 -10.26
C PHE A 221 2.60 -14.58 -8.88
N SER A 222 3.08 -13.35 -8.81
CA SER A 222 3.18 -12.61 -7.55
C SER A 222 1.78 -12.35 -7.00
N LEU A 223 1.55 -12.65 -5.72
CA LEU A 223 0.27 -12.37 -5.05
C LEU A 223 0.31 -10.96 -4.42
N PRO A 224 -0.81 -10.23 -4.36
CA PRO A 224 -0.91 -8.99 -3.60
C PRO A 224 -0.50 -9.18 -2.14
N SER A 225 0.16 -8.18 -1.56
CA SER A 225 0.52 -8.18 -0.15
C SER A 225 -0.74 -8.28 0.72
N GLY A 226 -0.66 -9.07 1.79
CA GLY A 226 -1.81 -9.31 2.66
C GLY A 226 -2.90 -10.21 2.06
N THR A 227 -2.63 -10.95 0.98
CA THR A 227 -3.54 -12.00 0.45
C THR A 227 -4.00 -12.97 1.55
N PHE A 228 -3.13 -13.27 2.50
CA PHE A 228 -3.41 -14.18 3.63
C PHE A 228 -3.54 -13.45 4.98
N ALA A 229 -3.80 -12.15 4.97
CA ALA A 229 -4.14 -11.43 6.19
C ALA A 229 -5.46 -11.97 6.79
N PRO A 230 -5.69 -11.83 8.12
CA PRO A 230 -4.77 -11.33 9.14
C PRO A 230 -3.79 -12.42 9.66
N PHE A 231 -3.78 -13.62 9.07
CA PHE A 231 -2.93 -14.73 9.48
C PHE A 231 -1.46 -14.39 9.29
N THR A 232 -1.10 -13.90 8.10
CA THR A 232 0.25 -13.45 7.76
C THR A 232 0.23 -12.31 6.75
N SER A 233 1.20 -11.40 6.85
CA SER A 233 1.48 -10.37 5.83
C SER A 233 2.57 -10.80 4.86
N ILE A 234 3.14 -12.00 5.03
CA ILE A 234 4.19 -12.55 4.16
C ILE A 234 3.74 -12.51 2.71
N SER A 235 4.53 -11.84 1.87
CA SER A 235 4.36 -11.85 0.42
C SER A 235 4.52 -13.28 -0.12
N ALA A 236 3.82 -13.61 -1.21
CA ALA A 236 3.80 -14.97 -1.74
C ALA A 236 3.68 -14.98 -3.27
N TYR A 237 4.00 -16.12 -3.86
CA TYR A 237 3.81 -16.40 -5.28
C TYR A 237 2.95 -17.65 -5.44
N LEU A 238 2.05 -17.67 -6.43
CA LEU A 238 1.52 -18.90 -6.99
C LEU A 238 2.43 -19.34 -8.14
N VAL A 239 3.10 -20.49 -8.00
CA VAL A 239 3.93 -21.07 -9.06
C VAL A 239 3.20 -22.20 -9.78
N VAL A 240 3.35 -22.22 -11.10
CA VAL A 240 2.87 -23.30 -11.98
C VAL A 240 4.07 -24.17 -12.34
N VAL A 241 4.03 -25.43 -11.92
CA VAL A 241 5.14 -26.37 -12.03
C VAL A 241 4.78 -27.50 -12.99
N ARG A 242 5.75 -27.91 -13.80
CA ARG A 242 5.64 -29.04 -14.73
C ARG A 242 6.76 -30.04 -14.49
N ARG A 243 6.49 -31.31 -14.74
CA ARG A 243 7.51 -32.38 -14.77
C ARG A 243 8.23 -32.42 -16.12
N LYS A 244 8.76 -31.27 -16.53
CA LYS A 244 9.63 -31.09 -17.70
C LYS A 244 10.43 -29.81 -17.54
N LEU A 245 11.61 -29.75 -18.15
CA LEU A 245 12.39 -28.52 -18.23
C LEU A 245 11.70 -27.49 -19.12
N LEU A 246 11.80 -26.22 -18.73
CA LEU A 246 11.20 -25.09 -19.43
C LEU A 246 12.25 -24.00 -19.65
N PRO A 247 12.39 -23.48 -20.88
CA PRO A 247 13.43 -22.50 -21.20
C PRO A 247 13.10 -21.09 -20.72
N LYS A 248 11.83 -20.82 -20.42
CA LYS A 248 11.32 -19.49 -20.04
C LYS A 248 10.34 -19.62 -18.89
N LEU A 249 10.35 -18.62 -18.01
CA LEU A 249 9.43 -18.46 -16.91
C LEU A 249 8.50 -17.28 -17.22
N PHE A 250 7.18 -17.49 -17.16
CA PHE A 250 6.21 -16.40 -17.25
C PHE A 250 6.01 -15.75 -15.87
N VAL A 251 6.23 -14.43 -15.76
CA VAL A 251 6.11 -13.69 -14.51
C VAL A 251 5.05 -12.61 -14.66
N ALA A 252 4.10 -12.56 -13.73
CA ALA A 252 3.04 -11.54 -13.68
C ALA A 252 2.64 -11.23 -12.22
N GLN A 253 1.84 -10.19 -12.01
CA GLN A 253 1.28 -9.85 -10.70
C GLN A 253 -0.24 -10.02 -10.70
N LEU A 254 -0.75 -10.96 -9.90
CA LEU A 254 -2.18 -11.09 -9.67
C LEU A 254 -2.69 -9.91 -8.83
N SER A 255 -3.99 -9.66 -8.93
CA SER A 255 -4.69 -8.61 -8.19
C SER A 255 -5.99 -9.14 -7.59
N SER A 256 -6.68 -8.33 -6.79
CA SER A 256 -8.04 -8.65 -6.36
C SER A 256 -9.08 -8.50 -7.48
N ASP A 257 -8.73 -7.80 -8.57
CA ASP A 257 -9.61 -7.64 -9.73
C ASP A 257 -9.57 -8.89 -10.63
N THR A 258 -10.73 -9.53 -10.78
CA THR A 258 -10.81 -10.79 -11.54
C THR A 258 -10.68 -10.61 -13.05
N ASN A 259 -10.94 -9.41 -13.58
CA ASN A 259 -10.77 -9.12 -15.01
C ASN A 259 -9.29 -9.00 -15.38
N THR A 260 -8.51 -8.29 -14.57
CA THR A 260 -7.05 -8.21 -14.68
C THR A 260 -6.44 -9.61 -14.59
N ASN A 261 -6.87 -10.43 -13.63
CA ASN A 261 -6.39 -11.81 -13.50
C ASN A 261 -6.77 -12.66 -14.73
N ALA A 262 -7.97 -12.49 -15.29
CA ALA A 262 -8.36 -13.20 -16.51
C ALA A 262 -7.43 -12.86 -17.68
N GLN A 263 -7.08 -11.58 -17.87
CA GLN A 263 -6.14 -11.15 -18.90
C GLN A 263 -4.73 -11.72 -18.70
N ILE A 264 -4.24 -11.80 -17.45
CA ILE A 264 -2.95 -12.44 -17.13
C ILE A 264 -2.96 -13.92 -17.54
N LEU A 265 -4.04 -14.63 -17.21
CA LEU A 265 -4.18 -16.04 -17.54
C LEU A 265 -4.33 -16.28 -19.05
N ASP A 266 -5.02 -15.39 -19.77
CA ASP A 266 -5.09 -15.44 -21.24
C ASP A 266 -3.72 -15.19 -21.88
N ASN A 267 -2.96 -14.21 -21.39
CA ASN A 267 -1.58 -13.95 -21.85
C ASN A 267 -0.68 -15.15 -21.61
N PHE A 268 -0.77 -15.74 -20.41
CA PHE A 268 -0.04 -16.96 -20.04
C PHE A 268 -0.36 -18.12 -20.99
N ARG A 269 -1.65 -18.45 -21.15
CA ARG A 269 -2.13 -19.55 -21.99
C ARG A 269 -1.72 -19.41 -23.45
N GLU A 270 -1.75 -18.18 -23.96
CA GLU A 270 -1.42 -17.90 -25.36
C GLU A 270 0.09 -17.68 -25.60
N GLY A 271 0.91 -17.72 -24.55
CA GLY A 271 2.34 -17.52 -24.65
C GLY A 271 2.73 -16.10 -25.10
N ARG A 272 1.95 -15.09 -24.71
CA ARG A 272 2.14 -13.68 -25.10
C ARG A 272 2.55 -12.83 -23.90
N GLU A 273 3.46 -11.89 -24.13
CA GLU A 273 3.77 -10.87 -23.11
C GLU A 273 2.68 -9.81 -23.06
N GLY A 274 2.36 -9.34 -21.85
CA GLY A 274 1.52 -8.18 -21.63
C GLY A 274 2.26 -6.88 -21.95
N GLY A 275 1.53 -5.77 -22.08
CA GLY A 275 2.14 -4.47 -22.33
C GLY A 275 2.86 -3.87 -21.11
N SER A 276 2.68 -4.46 -19.92
CA SER A 276 3.43 -4.15 -18.70
C SER A 276 3.87 -5.43 -17.99
N LEU A 277 4.80 -5.29 -17.03
CA LEU A 277 5.29 -6.40 -16.21
C LEU A 277 4.16 -7.09 -15.43
N GLU A 278 3.20 -6.32 -14.93
CA GLU A 278 2.06 -6.82 -14.13
C GLU A 278 1.18 -7.80 -14.93
N LEU A 279 1.06 -7.60 -16.25
CA LEU A 279 0.23 -8.42 -17.13
C LEU A 279 0.95 -9.61 -17.76
N GLY A 280 2.24 -9.80 -17.45
CA GLY A 280 3.01 -10.95 -17.89
C GLY A 280 4.23 -10.61 -18.73
N ARG A 281 5.38 -11.16 -18.36
CA ARG A 281 6.62 -11.13 -19.14
C ARG A 281 7.34 -12.47 -19.07
N PHE A 282 8.04 -12.86 -20.13
CA PHE A 282 8.93 -14.01 -20.09
C PHE A 282 10.33 -13.59 -19.61
N VAL A 283 10.87 -14.36 -18.68
CA VAL A 283 12.24 -14.20 -18.18
C VAL A 283 12.98 -15.52 -18.18
N GLU A 284 14.32 -15.46 -18.12
CA GLU A 284 15.15 -16.63 -17.90
C GLU A 284 14.96 -17.17 -16.47
N PRO A 285 14.60 -18.45 -16.27
CA PRO A 285 14.31 -19.01 -14.95
C PRO A 285 15.47 -18.85 -13.94
N ASP A 286 16.71 -19.08 -14.38
CA ASP A 286 17.90 -19.04 -13.51
C ASP A 286 18.24 -17.63 -13.02
N GLY A 287 17.86 -16.61 -13.80
CA GLY A 287 18.10 -15.19 -13.50
C GLY A 287 17.03 -14.58 -12.58
N PHE A 288 15.84 -15.18 -12.52
CA PHE A 288 14.74 -14.61 -11.75
C PHE A 288 15.00 -14.64 -10.23
N ARG A 289 14.64 -13.55 -9.55
CA ARG A 289 14.70 -13.41 -8.07
C ARG A 289 13.40 -12.87 -7.49
N SER A 290 12.82 -11.85 -8.09
CA SER A 290 11.52 -11.31 -7.72
C SER A 290 10.97 -10.38 -8.80
N ILE A 291 9.66 -10.16 -8.78
CA ILE A 291 9.03 -9.13 -9.62
C ILE A 291 9.52 -7.71 -9.27
N ASP A 292 9.83 -7.45 -7.99
CA ASP A 292 10.33 -6.15 -7.55
C ASP A 292 11.71 -5.82 -8.14
N GLN A 293 12.56 -6.84 -8.34
CA GLN A 293 13.85 -6.64 -9.01
C GLN A 293 13.66 -6.23 -10.48
N LEU A 294 12.69 -6.85 -11.18
CA LEU A 294 12.35 -6.50 -12.55
C LEU A 294 11.79 -5.06 -12.62
N ARG A 295 10.91 -4.71 -11.68
CA ARG A 295 10.34 -3.35 -11.58
C ARG A 295 11.40 -2.30 -11.27
N ALA A 296 12.35 -2.61 -10.37
CA ALA A 296 13.48 -1.74 -10.08
C ALA A 296 14.33 -1.52 -11.34
N ALA A 297 14.60 -2.57 -12.12
CA ALA A 297 15.34 -2.45 -13.38
C ALA A 297 14.64 -1.54 -14.40
N GLU A 298 13.31 -1.62 -14.52
CA GLU A 298 12.53 -0.71 -15.37
C GLU A 298 12.56 0.75 -14.86
N ALA A 299 12.40 0.93 -13.54
CA ALA A 299 12.47 2.25 -12.92
C ALA A 299 13.85 2.90 -13.13
N PHE A 300 14.92 2.11 -13.05
CA PHE A 300 16.28 2.56 -13.38
C PHE A 300 16.40 3.03 -14.83
N SER A 301 15.87 2.28 -15.79
CA SER A 301 15.90 2.65 -17.22
C SER A 301 15.11 3.94 -17.52
N LYS A 302 13.95 4.12 -16.86
CA LYS A 302 13.19 5.38 -16.93
C LYS A 302 13.97 6.54 -16.31
N ALA A 303 14.63 6.32 -15.18
CA ALA A 303 15.45 7.33 -14.53
C ALA A 303 16.64 7.74 -15.42
N GLU A 304 17.34 6.81 -16.07
CA GLU A 304 18.40 7.10 -17.05
C GLU A 304 17.92 8.06 -18.15
N SER A 305 16.72 7.82 -18.69
CA SER A 305 16.12 8.70 -19.69
C SER A 305 15.82 10.10 -19.13
N ARG A 306 15.33 10.20 -17.90
CA ARG A 306 15.00 11.48 -17.23
C ARG A 306 16.25 12.29 -16.88
N PHE A 307 17.30 11.64 -16.39
CA PHE A 307 18.54 12.30 -15.98
C PHE A 307 19.47 12.58 -17.18
N GLY A 308 19.24 11.94 -18.33
CA GLY A 308 20.05 12.13 -19.54
C GLY A 308 21.48 11.59 -19.41
N THR A 309 21.76 10.78 -18.39
CA THR A 309 23.06 10.18 -18.10
C THR A 309 22.86 8.77 -17.52
N PRO A 310 23.71 7.78 -17.87
CA PRO A 310 23.66 6.47 -17.24
C PRO A 310 24.00 6.56 -15.75
N ALA A 311 23.42 5.68 -14.94
CA ALA A 311 23.81 5.59 -13.54
C ALA A 311 25.19 4.95 -13.41
N VAL A 312 26.04 5.52 -12.56
CA VAL A 312 27.39 5.01 -12.24
C VAL A 312 27.40 4.41 -10.83
N GLU A 313 28.23 3.40 -10.58
CA GLU A 313 28.40 2.91 -9.22
C GLU A 313 29.05 3.98 -8.33
N LEU A 314 28.64 4.10 -7.08
CA LEU A 314 29.25 5.04 -6.13
C LEU A 314 30.76 4.78 -5.97
N ALA A 315 31.19 3.52 -6.13
CA ALA A 315 32.60 3.16 -6.17
C ALA A 315 33.36 3.81 -7.34
N GLU A 316 32.73 4.02 -8.50
CA GLU A 316 33.36 4.67 -9.64
C GLU A 316 33.59 6.16 -9.40
N LEU A 317 32.76 6.78 -8.56
CA LEU A 317 32.95 8.17 -8.13
C LEU A 317 33.96 8.32 -7.00
N SER A 318 34.24 7.24 -6.27
CA SER A 318 35.19 7.30 -5.16
C SER A 318 36.63 7.48 -5.66
N ASP A 319 37.44 8.24 -4.91
CA ASP A 319 38.86 8.35 -5.21
C ASP A 319 39.49 6.97 -5.09
N VAL A 320 40.18 6.54 -6.16
CA VAL A 320 40.85 5.23 -6.32
C VAL A 320 41.82 4.94 -5.17
N LYS A 321 42.36 5.98 -4.52
CA LYS A 321 43.27 5.85 -3.36
C LYS A 321 42.54 5.75 -2.01
N SER A 322 41.26 6.10 -1.97
CA SER A 322 40.44 6.13 -0.75
C SER A 322 39.49 4.93 -0.70
N THR A 323 39.67 4.06 0.29
CA THR A 323 38.67 3.02 0.54
C THR A 323 37.48 3.61 1.28
N ILE A 324 36.26 3.13 0.96
CA ILE A 324 35.08 3.33 1.84
C ILE A 324 35.45 2.90 3.26
N ASN A 325 35.43 3.86 4.19
CA ASN A 325 35.83 3.68 5.58
C ASN A 325 34.57 3.53 6.43
N LEU A 326 34.36 2.34 6.98
CA LEU A 326 33.25 2.08 7.89
C LEU A 326 33.57 2.62 9.28
N GLY A 327 32.59 3.26 9.91
CA GLY A 327 32.70 3.65 11.30
C GLY A 327 32.78 2.43 12.22
N ARG A 328 33.38 2.62 13.40
CA ARG A 328 33.57 1.57 14.40
C ARG A 328 32.87 1.91 15.71
N PRO A 329 32.41 0.90 16.48
CA PRO A 329 31.89 1.13 17.82
C PRO A 329 33.01 1.55 18.77
N GLY A 330 32.66 2.35 19.78
CA GLY A 330 33.59 2.87 20.79
C GLY A 330 33.63 4.40 20.79
N ASP A 331 33.70 4.99 21.99
CA ASP A 331 33.60 6.44 22.16
C ASP A 331 34.82 7.20 21.60
N ASP A 332 35.95 6.50 21.40
CA ASP A 332 37.21 7.04 20.89
C ASP A 332 37.28 7.10 19.36
N PHE A 333 36.38 6.42 18.64
CA PHE A 333 36.42 6.45 17.18
C PHE A 333 35.90 7.79 16.64
N ARG A 334 36.69 8.42 15.78
CA ARG A 334 36.30 9.59 15.00
C ARG A 334 36.74 9.39 13.56
N PHE A 335 35.88 9.76 12.62
CA PHE A 335 36.29 9.84 11.22
C PHE A 335 37.34 10.93 11.07
N GLN A 336 38.38 10.67 10.29
CA GLN A 336 39.34 11.71 9.95
C GLN A 336 38.67 12.71 9.00
N PRO A 337 38.81 14.03 9.23
CA PRO A 337 38.31 15.02 8.30
C PRO A 337 39.08 14.92 6.99
N LEU A 338 38.34 14.83 5.87
CA LEU A 338 38.89 14.75 4.52
C LEU A 338 38.13 15.74 3.63
N GLU A 339 38.74 16.15 2.52
CA GLU A 339 38.09 17.00 1.54
C GLU A 339 37.21 16.19 0.58
N ASN A 340 36.19 16.85 0.01
CA ASN A 340 35.23 16.26 -0.93
C ASN A 340 34.70 14.89 -0.46
N VAL A 341 34.22 14.83 0.78
CA VAL A 341 33.81 13.60 1.46
C VAL A 341 32.33 13.64 1.83
N ILE A 342 31.69 12.46 1.85
CA ILE A 342 30.34 12.27 2.37
C ILE A 342 30.31 11.18 3.45
N TYR A 343 29.36 11.30 4.37
CA TYR A 343 29.08 10.33 5.43
C TYR A 343 27.69 9.74 5.20
N VAL A 344 27.65 8.51 4.71
CA VAL A 344 26.41 7.82 4.35
C VAL A 344 25.93 6.99 5.54
N PRO A 345 24.71 7.22 6.07
CA PRO A 345 24.17 6.37 7.11
C PRO A 345 23.83 5.00 6.51
N LEU A 346 24.23 3.96 7.22
CA LEU A 346 24.13 2.58 6.78
C LEU A 346 22.77 1.96 7.13
N ILE A 347 22.06 2.55 8.10
CA ILE A 347 20.75 2.09 8.59
C ILE A 347 19.76 3.26 8.62
N GLY A 348 18.47 2.93 8.58
CA GLY A 348 17.41 3.93 8.56
C GLY A 348 17.49 4.86 7.34
N ASN A 349 16.80 5.99 7.41
CA ASN A 349 16.68 6.93 6.29
C ASN A 349 17.15 8.36 6.65
N THR A 350 18.06 8.49 7.63
CA THR A 350 18.65 9.78 7.96
C THR A 350 19.48 10.32 6.79
N ASP A 351 19.76 11.62 6.85
CA ASP A 351 20.47 12.34 5.79
C ASP A 351 21.94 11.88 5.68
N VAL A 352 22.41 11.82 4.44
CA VAL A 352 23.83 11.84 4.09
C VAL A 352 24.37 13.24 4.38
N VAL A 353 25.48 13.32 5.11
CA VAL A 353 26.08 14.59 5.54
C VAL A 353 27.50 14.75 5.02
N GLU A 354 28.02 15.96 5.05
CA GLU A 354 29.34 16.32 4.50
C GLU A 354 30.39 16.50 5.60
N SER A 355 29.98 16.56 6.88
CA SER A 355 30.84 16.72 8.05
C SER A 355 30.57 15.65 9.13
N PRO A 356 31.61 15.16 9.85
CA PRO A 356 31.44 14.34 11.05
C PRO A 356 30.63 15.02 12.18
N ASP A 357 30.57 16.34 12.20
CA ASP A 357 29.86 17.08 13.24
C ASP A 357 28.34 17.05 13.05
N ASP A 358 27.88 16.74 11.84
CA ASP A 358 26.46 16.69 11.47
C ASP A 358 25.84 15.28 11.66
N LEU A 359 26.59 14.33 12.23
CA LEU A 359 26.13 12.95 12.41
C LEU A 359 25.01 12.88 13.46
N LYS A 360 23.83 12.40 13.03
CA LYS A 360 22.66 12.19 13.92
C LYS A 360 22.65 10.81 14.58
N LEU A 361 23.40 9.84 14.03
CA LEU A 361 23.54 8.48 14.56
C LEU A 361 24.96 8.24 15.09
N LYS A 362 25.14 7.16 15.86
CA LYS A 362 26.47 6.74 16.32
C LYS A 362 27.42 6.49 15.12
N PRO A 363 28.72 6.84 15.20
CA PRO A 363 29.67 6.72 14.09
C PRO A 363 29.71 5.35 13.41
N GLN A 364 29.55 4.26 14.17
CA GLN A 364 29.46 2.88 13.66
C GLN A 364 28.32 2.61 12.65
N ASN A 365 27.37 3.53 12.56
CA ASN A 365 26.24 3.48 11.63
C ASN A 365 26.48 4.32 10.38
N TYR A 366 27.70 4.81 10.15
CA TYR A 366 28.07 5.56 8.95
C TYR A 366 29.23 4.92 8.18
N ALA A 367 29.28 5.20 6.89
CA ALA A 367 30.48 5.05 6.07
C ALA A 367 30.95 6.41 5.57
N GLN A 368 32.25 6.65 5.64
CA GLN A 368 32.91 7.77 5.01
C GLN A 368 33.33 7.37 3.59
N VAL A 369 32.94 8.18 2.60
CA VAL A 369 33.23 7.99 1.18
C VAL A 369 33.84 9.28 0.63
N VAL A 370 35.10 9.24 0.19
CA VAL A 370 35.75 10.37 -0.49
C VAL A 370 35.40 10.31 -1.97
N ILE A 371 34.94 11.42 -2.51
CA ILE A 371 34.53 11.57 -3.90
C ILE A 371 35.71 12.16 -4.69
N ASP A 372 36.01 11.56 -5.84
CA ASP A 372 37.01 12.07 -6.77
C ASP A 372 36.53 13.43 -7.33
N PRO A 373 37.23 14.55 -7.06
CA PRO A 373 36.80 15.88 -7.49
C PRO A 373 36.80 16.05 -9.01
N THR A 374 37.48 15.18 -9.76
CA THR A 374 37.44 15.18 -11.24
C THR A 374 36.17 14.55 -11.80
N LYS A 375 35.45 13.76 -10.99
CA LYS A 375 34.23 13.05 -11.38
C LYS A 375 32.98 13.69 -10.81
N SER A 376 33.02 14.14 -9.56
CA SER A 376 31.83 14.70 -8.90
C SER A 376 32.15 15.57 -7.68
N ASN A 377 31.16 16.35 -7.27
CA ASN A 377 31.18 17.12 -6.04
C ASN A 377 30.46 16.37 -4.90
N ALA A 378 31.11 16.22 -3.75
CA ALA A 378 30.56 15.52 -2.59
C ALA A 378 29.21 16.09 -2.12
N ARG A 379 29.08 17.42 -2.10
CA ARG A 379 27.82 18.10 -1.77
C ARG A 379 26.70 17.73 -2.73
N PHE A 380 27.00 17.67 -4.03
CA PHE A 380 26.02 17.23 -5.02
C PHE A 380 25.55 15.80 -4.73
N VAL A 381 26.48 14.87 -4.52
CA VAL A 381 26.17 13.46 -4.23
C VAL A 381 25.34 13.33 -2.94
N ALA A 382 25.70 14.06 -1.88
CA ALA A 382 24.93 14.08 -0.64
C ALA A 382 23.48 14.57 -0.86
N ARG A 383 23.31 15.69 -1.56
CA ARG A 383 21.97 16.24 -1.88
C ARG A 383 21.14 15.28 -2.73
N PHE A 384 21.74 14.66 -3.74
CA PHE A 384 21.08 13.65 -4.56
C PHE A 384 20.61 12.46 -3.72
N LEU A 385 21.47 11.90 -2.86
CA LEU A 385 21.14 10.76 -2.00
C LEU A 385 20.10 11.09 -0.90
N ASN A 386 19.91 12.38 -0.61
CA ASN A 386 18.89 12.89 0.30
C ASN A 386 17.56 13.23 -0.37
N SER A 387 17.50 13.27 -1.71
CA SER A 387 16.25 13.38 -2.46
C SER A 387 15.36 12.14 -2.25
N GLU A 388 14.07 12.24 -2.52
CA GLU A 388 13.14 11.11 -2.41
C GLU A 388 13.59 9.90 -3.23
N PHE A 389 14.03 10.13 -4.47
CA PHE A 389 14.57 9.08 -5.32
C PHE A 389 15.90 8.50 -4.79
N GLY A 390 16.80 9.35 -4.27
CA GLY A 390 18.05 8.91 -3.66
C GLY A 390 17.85 8.08 -2.39
N LYS A 391 16.85 8.44 -1.58
CA LYS A 391 16.43 7.69 -0.39
C LYS A 391 15.86 6.32 -0.77
N GLN A 392 14.97 6.26 -1.78
CA GLN A 392 14.45 5.00 -2.32
C GLN A 392 15.56 4.07 -2.81
N LEU A 393 16.52 4.62 -3.56
CA LEU A 393 17.68 3.89 -4.06
C LEU A 393 18.53 3.30 -2.92
N ARG A 394 18.79 4.09 -1.86
CA ARG A 394 19.50 3.61 -0.66
C ARG A 394 18.74 2.49 0.01
N GLU A 395 17.41 2.60 0.12
CA GLU A 395 16.56 1.59 0.72
C GLU A 395 16.61 0.27 -0.05
N GLN A 396 16.42 0.32 -1.37
CA GLN A 396 16.44 -0.86 -2.26
C GLN A 396 17.79 -1.58 -2.27
N THR A 397 18.88 -0.87 -1.94
CA THR A 397 20.24 -1.42 -1.95
C THR A 397 20.66 -2.02 -0.59
N LYS A 398 19.85 -1.84 0.46
CA LYS A 398 20.10 -2.48 1.76
C LYS A 398 19.92 -3.99 1.67
N THR A 399 20.71 -4.71 2.45
CA THR A 399 20.69 -6.18 2.49
C THR A 399 20.80 -6.69 3.91
N GLY A 400 20.59 -8.00 4.08
CA GLY A 400 20.70 -8.70 5.36
C GLY A 400 19.39 -8.76 6.13
N PHE A 401 19.40 -9.45 7.27
CA PHE A 401 18.25 -9.50 8.17
C PHE A 401 17.92 -8.08 8.62
N ILE A 402 18.78 -7.39 9.38
CA ILE A 402 18.62 -5.94 9.62
C ILE A 402 19.05 -5.19 8.35
N PRO A 403 18.15 -4.50 7.62
CA PRO A 403 18.47 -3.94 6.32
C PRO A 403 19.52 -2.84 6.51
N LYS A 404 20.72 -3.11 5.98
CA LYS A 404 21.87 -2.23 6.13
C LYS A 404 22.61 -2.13 4.80
N LEU A 405 23.14 -0.93 4.51
CA LEU A 405 24.16 -0.76 3.49
C LEU A 405 25.47 -1.31 4.06
N ASN A 406 26.00 -2.36 3.44
CA ASN A 406 27.33 -2.87 3.77
C ASN A 406 28.36 -2.28 2.80
N LYS A 407 29.65 -2.54 3.02
CA LYS A 407 30.71 -1.97 2.17
C LYS A 407 30.54 -2.33 0.70
N GLN A 408 30.07 -3.54 0.39
CA GLN A 408 29.87 -3.99 -0.99
C GLN A 408 28.63 -3.36 -1.62
N THR A 409 27.49 -3.37 -0.93
CA THR A 409 26.26 -2.79 -1.48
C THR A 409 26.37 -1.27 -1.61
N LEU A 410 27.09 -0.61 -0.70
CA LEU A 410 27.39 0.81 -0.82
C LEU A 410 28.29 1.12 -2.03
N LYS A 411 29.24 0.25 -2.38
CA LYS A 411 30.04 0.39 -3.61
C LYS A 411 29.15 0.30 -4.86
N GLN A 412 28.24 -0.66 -4.87
CA GLN A 412 27.33 -0.96 -5.99
C GLN A 412 26.13 0.00 -6.07
N LEU A 413 26.00 0.94 -5.13
CA LEU A 413 24.92 1.92 -5.13
C LEU A 413 24.99 2.76 -6.40
N ARG A 414 24.00 2.61 -7.28
CA ARG A 414 23.98 3.28 -8.60
C ARG A 414 23.44 4.70 -8.49
N VAL A 415 24.28 5.72 -8.73
CA VAL A 415 23.92 7.13 -8.60
C VAL A 415 23.92 7.85 -9.96
N PHE A 416 23.03 8.83 -10.11
CA PHE A 416 22.94 9.65 -11.31
C PHE A 416 23.70 10.94 -11.11
N VAL A 417 24.78 11.10 -11.87
CA VAL A 417 25.68 12.24 -11.72
C VAL A 417 25.84 12.92 -13.08
N PRO A 418 25.25 14.12 -13.28
CA PRO A 418 25.47 14.90 -14.49
C PRO A 418 26.88 15.47 -14.50
N ASP A 419 27.28 16.13 -15.59
CA ASP A 419 28.61 16.75 -15.69
C ASP A 419 28.85 17.82 -14.60
N LEU A 420 30.12 18.10 -14.29
CA LEU A 420 30.51 19.04 -13.22
C LEU A 420 29.95 20.46 -13.41
N VAL A 421 29.77 20.92 -14.65
CA VAL A 421 29.21 22.25 -14.93
C VAL A 421 27.74 22.28 -14.54
N THR A 422 26.99 21.24 -14.88
CA THR A 422 25.58 21.07 -14.49
C THR A 422 25.44 20.93 -12.97
N GLN A 423 26.28 20.12 -12.31
CA GLN A 423 26.30 20.01 -10.86
C GLN A 423 26.53 21.37 -10.17
N HIS A 424 27.50 22.16 -10.67
CA HIS A 424 27.79 23.48 -10.11
C HIS A 424 26.60 24.43 -10.25
N LYS A 425 25.90 24.43 -11.40
CA LYS A 425 24.68 25.21 -11.60
C LYS A 425 23.59 24.82 -10.62
N MET A 426 23.35 23.52 -10.44
CA MET A 426 22.35 23.01 -9.49
C MET A 426 22.66 23.43 -8.06
N LEU A 427 23.91 23.25 -7.61
CA LEU A 427 24.35 23.69 -6.29
C LEU A 427 24.29 25.21 -6.10
N THR A 428 24.54 25.98 -7.15
CA THR A 428 24.39 27.45 -7.11
C THR A 428 22.93 27.85 -6.89
N VAL A 429 22.00 27.19 -7.58
CA VAL A 429 20.55 27.41 -7.40
C VAL A 429 20.12 26.98 -6.00
N GLU A 430 20.57 25.82 -5.52
CA GLU A 430 20.30 25.34 -4.15
C GLU A 430 20.81 26.33 -3.09
N ALA A 431 22.00 26.89 -3.26
CA ALA A 431 22.54 27.89 -2.35
C ALA A 431 21.69 29.17 -2.33
N LYS A 432 21.16 29.60 -3.49
CA LYS A 432 20.20 30.70 -3.56
C LYS A 432 18.92 30.36 -2.82
N ILE A 433 18.35 29.17 -3.03
CA ILE A 433 17.16 28.70 -2.30
C ILE A 433 17.42 28.72 -0.78
N THR A 434 18.58 28.23 -0.34
CA THR A 434 18.98 28.20 1.08
C THR A 434 19.12 29.63 1.66
N ALA A 435 19.67 30.56 0.89
CA ALA A 435 19.80 31.96 1.31
C ALA A 435 18.42 32.62 1.49
N GLU A 436 17.48 32.38 0.57
CA GLU A 436 16.10 32.85 0.71
C GLU A 436 15.40 32.20 1.91
N GLN A 437 15.59 30.89 2.13
CA GLN A 437 15.06 30.20 3.33
C GLN A 437 15.61 30.80 4.63
N THR A 438 16.90 31.14 4.67
CA THR A 438 17.53 31.78 5.83
C THR A 438 16.94 33.16 6.11
N THR A 439 16.68 33.95 5.05
CA THR A 439 15.98 35.24 5.15
C THR A 439 14.57 35.06 5.74
N VAL A 440 13.80 34.07 5.26
CA VAL A 440 12.48 33.75 5.79
C VAL A 440 12.55 33.34 7.27
N MET A 441 13.52 32.50 7.64
CA MET A 441 13.72 32.08 9.03
C MET A 441 14.07 33.25 9.95
N ALA A 442 14.86 34.22 9.48
CA ALA A 442 15.15 35.44 10.24
C ALA A 442 13.88 36.26 10.51
N LEU A 443 12.99 36.39 9.51
CA LEU A 443 11.69 37.03 9.67
C LEU A 443 10.79 36.25 10.66
N GLN A 444 10.80 34.91 10.61
CA GLN A 444 10.07 34.07 11.56
C GLN A 444 10.57 34.28 13.00
N ASN A 445 11.89 34.37 13.19
CA ASN A 445 12.49 34.64 14.50
C ASN A 445 12.10 36.02 15.03
N GLU A 446 12.07 37.06 14.19
CA GLU A 446 11.61 38.41 14.55
C GLU A 446 10.14 38.39 15.04
N VAL A 447 9.25 37.67 14.35
CA VAL A 447 7.84 37.48 14.78
C VAL A 447 7.76 36.71 16.10
N ALA A 448 8.58 35.67 16.28
CA ALA A 448 8.61 34.88 17.51
C ALA A 448 9.12 35.69 18.71
N GLU A 449 10.07 36.62 18.50
CA GLU A 449 10.54 37.59 19.49
C GLU A 449 9.43 38.55 19.91
N LEU A 450 8.75 39.19 18.94
CA LEU A 450 7.60 40.07 19.22
C LEU A 450 6.52 39.36 20.03
N ARG A 451 6.24 38.08 19.70
CA ARG A 451 5.30 37.25 20.47
C ARG A 451 5.79 37.01 21.89
N ARG A 452 7.05 36.63 22.09
CA ARG A 452 7.61 36.42 23.45
C ARG A 452 7.55 37.69 24.29
N GLU A 453 7.82 38.84 23.68
CA GLU A 453 7.78 40.15 24.33
C GLU A 453 6.35 40.55 24.74
N LEU A 454 5.37 40.39 23.83
CA LEU A 454 3.95 40.65 24.09
C LEU A 454 3.43 39.88 25.31
N TRP A 455 3.77 38.59 25.39
CA TRP A 455 3.33 37.71 26.49
C TRP A 455 4.21 37.80 27.74
N GLY A 456 5.44 38.34 27.62
CA GLY A 456 6.37 38.55 28.73
C GLY A 456 6.08 39.82 29.53
N SER A 457 5.44 40.82 28.93
CA SER A 457 5.09 42.08 29.61
C SER A 457 3.87 42.76 28.95
N PRO A 458 2.74 42.92 29.66
CA PRO A 458 1.57 43.65 29.15
C PRO A 458 1.85 45.11 28.78
N ASN A 459 2.89 45.73 29.34
CA ASN A 459 3.26 47.11 29.03
C ASN A 459 4.00 47.26 27.68
N ALA A 460 4.44 46.16 27.06
CA ALA A 460 5.16 46.17 25.79
C ALA A 460 4.21 46.25 24.56
N ILE A 461 2.89 46.24 24.77
CA ILE A 461 1.89 46.25 23.68
C ILE A 461 2.15 47.37 22.66
N PRO A 462 2.32 48.65 23.05
CA PRO A 462 2.49 49.73 22.06
C PRO A 462 3.77 49.58 21.22
N ASP A 463 4.87 49.14 21.85
CA ASP A 463 6.16 48.95 21.18
C ASP A 463 6.14 47.73 20.24
N VAL A 464 5.48 46.65 20.68
CA VAL A 464 5.27 45.45 19.87
C VAL A 464 4.36 45.75 18.68
N GLU A 465 3.27 46.49 18.87
CA GLU A 465 2.36 46.92 17.79
C GLU A 465 3.12 47.77 16.76
N GLN A 466 3.89 48.76 17.19
CA GLN A 466 4.68 49.60 16.28
C GLN A 466 5.69 48.79 15.45
N ARG A 467 6.42 47.86 16.08
CA ARG A 467 7.41 47.01 15.38
C ARG A 467 6.74 46.00 14.46
N LEU A 468 5.58 45.46 14.87
CA LEU A 468 4.77 44.58 14.03
C LEU A 468 4.26 45.33 12.80
N ASP A 469 3.80 46.57 12.94
CA ASP A 469 3.38 47.42 11.84
C ASP A 469 4.54 47.76 10.89
N ALA A 470 5.74 48.05 11.43
CA ALA A 470 6.93 48.27 10.62
C ALA A 470 7.36 47.01 9.84
N LEU A 471 7.30 45.83 10.46
CA LEU A 471 7.51 44.54 9.78
C LEU A 471 6.44 44.30 8.71
N ALA A 472 5.17 44.52 9.06
CA ALA A 472 4.05 44.39 8.15
C ALA A 472 4.20 45.32 6.94
N GLY A 473 4.68 46.55 7.12
CA GLY A 473 4.97 47.52 6.06
C GLY A 473 6.10 47.07 5.14
N ARG A 474 7.20 46.52 5.68
CA ARG A 474 8.29 45.91 4.89
C ARG A 474 7.81 44.73 4.03
N LEU A 475 6.83 43.97 4.53
CA LEU A 475 6.23 42.82 3.85
C LEU A 475 5.04 43.21 2.93
N ALA A 476 4.45 44.39 3.11
CA ALA A 476 3.19 44.82 2.48
C ALA A 476 3.28 45.11 0.98
N GLY A 477 4.48 45.07 0.39
CA GLY A 477 4.65 45.09 -1.07
C GLY A 477 4.34 43.74 -1.71
N GLY A 478 5.27 43.26 -2.54
CA GLY A 478 5.11 42.02 -3.29
C GLY A 478 5.00 40.75 -2.43
N VAL A 479 5.49 40.73 -1.18
CA VAL A 479 5.54 39.49 -0.38
C VAL A 479 4.15 39.05 0.10
N LYS A 480 3.32 39.94 0.65
CA LYS A 480 1.93 39.59 1.01
C LYS A 480 1.08 39.22 -0.21
N GLN A 481 1.25 39.95 -1.31
CA GLN A 481 0.58 39.64 -2.58
C GLN A 481 1.07 38.32 -3.17
N HIS A 482 2.38 38.04 -3.08
CA HIS A 482 2.98 36.81 -3.54
C HIS A 482 2.57 35.62 -2.68
N ALA A 483 2.54 35.73 -1.34
CA ALA A 483 2.03 34.70 -0.44
C ALA A 483 0.57 34.34 -0.76
N SER A 484 -0.28 35.35 -0.97
CA SER A 484 -1.65 35.14 -1.46
C SER A 484 -1.64 34.45 -2.83
N ALA A 485 -0.83 34.90 -3.78
CA ALA A 485 -0.69 34.27 -5.09
C ALA A 485 -0.11 32.84 -5.02
N THR A 486 0.67 32.52 -3.98
CA THR A 486 1.23 31.17 -3.78
C THR A 486 0.18 30.23 -3.22
N LEU A 487 -0.70 30.71 -2.34
CA LEU A 487 -1.91 29.98 -1.95
C LEU A 487 -2.83 29.77 -3.16
N ASP A 488 -2.94 30.77 -4.02
CA ASP A 488 -3.73 30.70 -5.25
C ASP A 488 -3.20 29.63 -6.21
N GLN A 489 -1.88 29.59 -6.39
CA GLN A 489 -1.24 28.54 -7.17
C GLN A 489 -1.33 27.16 -6.51
N TRP A 490 -1.31 27.10 -5.18
CA TRP A 490 -1.36 25.84 -4.44
C TRP A 490 -2.71 25.15 -4.55
N PHE A 491 -3.83 25.84 -4.37
CA PHE A 491 -5.12 25.13 -4.46
C PHE A 491 -5.42 24.61 -5.86
N GLU A 492 -4.78 25.15 -6.90
CA GLU A 492 -4.84 24.59 -8.26
C GLU A 492 -4.10 23.25 -8.41
N THR A 493 -3.26 22.87 -7.44
CA THR A 493 -2.66 21.53 -7.39
C THR A 493 -3.49 20.53 -6.59
N LEU A 494 -4.53 20.98 -5.88
CA LEU A 494 -5.39 20.10 -5.09
C LEU A 494 -6.43 19.39 -5.96
N PRO A 495 -6.97 18.24 -5.50
CA PRO A 495 -8.15 17.64 -6.11
C PRO A 495 -9.33 18.62 -6.15
N PHE A 496 -10.08 18.60 -7.26
CA PHE A 496 -11.24 19.47 -7.50
C PHE A 496 -12.22 19.59 -6.31
N PRO A 497 -12.58 18.49 -5.60
CA PRO A 497 -13.46 18.56 -4.43
C PRO A 497 -13.02 19.58 -3.36
N LEU A 498 -11.71 19.80 -3.20
CA LEU A 498 -11.15 20.75 -2.22
C LEU A 498 -10.84 22.10 -2.87
N ALA A 499 -10.24 22.08 -4.06
CA ALA A 499 -9.86 23.27 -4.81
C ALA A 499 -11.05 24.19 -5.10
N SER A 500 -12.20 23.61 -5.45
CA SER A 500 -13.44 24.35 -5.74
C SER A 500 -13.98 25.14 -4.53
N ILE A 501 -13.79 24.64 -3.30
CA ILE A 501 -14.20 25.33 -2.06
C ILE A 501 -13.27 26.52 -1.79
N LEU A 502 -11.95 26.32 -1.93
CA LEU A 502 -10.96 27.40 -1.78
C LEU A 502 -11.12 28.47 -2.86
N ARG A 503 -11.51 28.09 -4.08
CA ARG A 503 -11.86 29.03 -5.13
C ARG A 503 -13.10 29.86 -4.77
N ALA A 504 -14.11 29.25 -4.16
CA ALA A 504 -15.26 29.99 -3.64
C ALA A 504 -14.84 30.98 -2.54
N TRP A 505 -13.97 30.57 -1.60
CA TRP A 505 -13.38 31.47 -0.59
C TRP A 505 -12.62 32.64 -1.20
N GLN A 506 -11.82 32.38 -2.23
CA GLN A 506 -11.04 33.39 -2.92
C GLN A 506 -11.94 34.40 -3.65
N ALA A 507 -13.03 33.93 -4.26
CA ALA A 507 -14.00 34.76 -4.97
C ALA A 507 -14.86 35.63 -4.04
N THR A 508 -14.99 35.27 -2.75
CA THR A 508 -15.71 36.07 -1.76
C THR A 508 -14.99 37.40 -1.50
N PRO A 509 -15.70 38.55 -1.48
CA PRO A 509 -15.10 39.86 -1.22
C PRO A 509 -14.18 39.88 0.01
N SER A 510 -13.04 40.56 -0.09
CA SER A 510 -11.98 40.54 0.94
C SER A 510 -12.42 41.07 2.32
N LEU A 511 -13.48 41.88 2.37
CA LEU A 511 -14.05 42.44 3.60
C LEU A 511 -15.23 41.62 4.14
N ASP A 512 -15.69 40.59 3.43
CA ASP A 512 -16.77 39.71 3.88
C ASP A 512 -16.23 38.53 4.70
N PHE A 513 -15.75 38.83 5.90
CA PHE A 513 -15.13 37.83 6.78
C PHE A 513 -16.10 36.76 7.26
N LYS A 514 -17.41 37.05 7.27
CA LYS A 514 -18.46 36.09 7.65
C LYS A 514 -18.58 34.99 6.61
N THR A 515 -18.69 35.33 5.32
CA THR A 515 -18.75 34.27 4.31
C THR A 515 -17.38 33.60 4.15
N ARG A 516 -16.27 34.34 4.27
CA ARG A 516 -14.92 33.75 4.14
C ARG A 516 -14.61 32.71 5.22
N HIS A 517 -14.91 32.98 6.50
CA HIS A 517 -14.65 31.98 7.54
C HIS A 517 -15.53 30.73 7.38
N GLU A 518 -16.75 30.87 6.81
CA GLU A 518 -17.67 29.75 6.59
C GLU A 518 -17.14 28.85 5.49
N HIS A 519 -16.66 29.42 4.39
CA HIS A 519 -16.00 28.66 3.33
C HIS A 519 -14.78 27.88 3.84
N LEU A 520 -13.97 28.46 4.73
CA LEU A 520 -12.82 27.76 5.31
C LEU A 520 -13.26 26.63 6.25
N LEU A 521 -14.32 26.80 7.05
CA LEU A 521 -14.89 25.71 7.84
C LEU A 521 -15.40 24.56 6.96
N HIS A 522 -16.13 24.90 5.90
CA HIS A 522 -16.57 23.91 4.91
C HIS A 522 -15.41 23.20 4.22
N PHE A 523 -14.33 23.93 3.91
CA PHE A 523 -13.12 23.35 3.35
C PHE A 523 -12.50 22.32 4.29
N PHE A 524 -12.38 22.61 5.59
CA PHE A 524 -11.80 21.65 6.54
C PHE A 524 -12.70 20.43 6.77
N GLU A 525 -14.03 20.60 6.76
CA GLU A 525 -14.96 19.47 6.83
C GLU A 525 -14.83 18.59 5.58
N ALA A 526 -14.82 19.19 4.39
CA ALA A 526 -14.60 18.48 3.13
C ALA A 526 -13.23 17.82 3.06
N ALA A 527 -12.17 18.45 3.57
CA ALA A 527 -10.82 17.89 3.63
C ALA A 527 -10.77 16.66 4.55
N ALA A 528 -11.43 16.71 5.71
CA ALA A 528 -11.52 15.58 6.62
C ALA A 528 -12.29 14.41 5.99
N GLU A 529 -13.40 14.69 5.31
CA GLU A 529 -14.16 13.68 4.58
C GLU A 529 -13.34 13.09 3.43
N PHE A 530 -12.72 13.92 2.60
CA PHE A 530 -11.92 13.50 1.46
C PHE A 530 -10.77 12.57 1.88
N VAL A 531 -9.99 12.96 2.90
CA VAL A 531 -8.93 12.10 3.46
C VAL A 531 -9.51 10.82 4.08
N SER A 532 -10.65 10.91 4.76
CA SER A 532 -11.33 9.73 5.32
C SER A 532 -11.73 8.73 4.25
N VAL A 533 -12.29 9.20 3.13
CA VAL A 533 -12.68 8.35 2.00
C VAL A 533 -11.46 7.63 1.43
N ILE A 534 -10.33 8.32 1.27
CA ILE A 534 -9.09 7.69 0.78
C ILE A 534 -8.62 6.60 1.75
N LEU A 535 -8.54 6.90 3.05
CA LEU A 535 -8.12 5.94 4.07
C LEU A 535 -9.07 4.75 4.15
N LEU A 536 -10.39 4.97 4.15
CA LEU A 536 -11.38 3.90 4.15
C LEU A 536 -11.27 3.04 2.90
N SER A 537 -11.09 3.66 1.73
CA SER A 537 -10.92 2.93 0.46
C SER A 537 -9.67 2.06 0.47
N ALA A 538 -8.55 2.59 0.97
CA ALA A 538 -7.30 1.86 1.07
C ALA A 538 -7.40 0.66 2.03
N PHE A 539 -8.10 0.80 3.16
CA PHE A 539 -8.35 -0.32 4.06
C PHE A 539 -9.37 -1.31 3.50
N SER A 540 -10.48 -0.83 2.91
CA SER A 540 -11.52 -1.68 2.30
C SER A 540 -11.02 -2.48 1.10
N SER A 541 -9.91 -2.10 0.46
CA SER A 541 -9.27 -2.91 -0.59
C SER A 541 -8.72 -4.25 -0.06
N ASN A 542 -8.53 -4.37 1.26
CA ASN A 542 -8.17 -5.61 1.94
C ASN A 542 -9.08 -5.82 3.18
N GLU A 543 -10.23 -6.45 2.98
CA GLU A 543 -11.24 -6.67 4.03
C GLU A 543 -10.67 -7.45 5.23
N ALA A 544 -9.75 -8.38 5.01
CA ALA A 544 -9.15 -9.17 6.08
C ALA A 544 -8.25 -8.33 7.00
N VAL A 545 -7.55 -7.34 6.44
CA VAL A 545 -6.82 -6.31 7.22
C VAL A 545 -7.81 -5.35 7.87
N PHE A 546 -8.85 -4.92 7.16
CA PHE A 546 -9.76 -3.89 7.65
C PHE A 546 -10.70 -4.37 8.75
N ALA A 547 -11.22 -5.60 8.70
CA ALA A 547 -12.21 -6.12 9.65
C ALA A 547 -11.89 -5.83 11.14
N PRO A 548 -10.69 -6.13 11.68
CA PRO A 548 -10.37 -5.81 13.07
C PRO A 548 -10.27 -4.31 13.36
N HIS A 549 -9.87 -3.51 12.37
CA HIS A 549 -9.80 -2.05 12.46
C HIS A 549 -11.17 -1.40 12.37
N LYS A 550 -12.04 -1.90 11.49
CA LYS A 550 -13.44 -1.51 11.32
C LYS A 550 -14.20 -1.66 12.64
N GLN A 551 -14.09 -2.82 13.30
CA GLN A 551 -14.73 -3.05 14.60
C GLN A 551 -14.30 -2.02 15.66
N LYS A 552 -12.99 -1.80 15.80
CA LYS A 552 -12.46 -0.81 16.76
C LYS A 552 -12.91 0.60 16.42
N LEU A 553 -12.91 0.97 15.13
CA LEU A 553 -13.31 2.28 14.64
C LEU A 553 -14.78 2.55 14.96
N ILE A 554 -15.69 1.62 14.64
CA ILE A 554 -17.12 1.77 14.96
C ILE A 554 -17.34 1.84 16.48
N GLY A 555 -16.62 1.01 17.26
CA GLY A 555 -16.66 1.09 18.72
C GLY A 555 -16.24 2.46 19.27
N THR A 556 -15.22 3.09 18.67
CA THR A 556 -14.80 4.46 19.02
C THR A 556 -15.84 5.50 18.61
N LEU A 557 -16.46 5.38 17.43
CA LEU A 557 -17.53 6.27 16.97
C LEU A 557 -18.74 6.23 17.91
N ARG A 558 -19.21 5.03 18.27
CA ARG A 558 -20.37 4.84 19.17
C ARG A 558 -20.16 5.48 20.54
N LYS A 559 -18.95 5.39 21.11
CA LYS A 559 -18.59 6.03 22.40
C LYS A 559 -18.75 7.55 22.37
N GLN A 560 -18.71 8.17 21.20
CA GLN A 560 -18.88 9.61 21.01
C GLN A 560 -20.26 9.97 20.41
N GLY A 561 -21.19 9.00 20.31
CA GLY A 561 -22.52 9.21 19.73
C GLY A 561 -22.50 9.44 18.21
N LEU A 562 -21.45 9.00 17.52
CA LEU A 562 -21.24 9.18 16.08
C LEU A 562 -21.50 7.89 15.32
N THR A 563 -21.95 8.00 14.06
CA THR A 563 -22.18 6.86 13.17
C THR A 563 -21.75 7.19 11.73
N PHE A 564 -21.55 6.17 10.90
CA PHE A 564 -21.40 6.34 9.46
C PHE A 564 -22.74 6.61 8.75
N THR A 565 -23.85 6.10 9.28
CA THR A 565 -25.20 6.35 8.73
C THR A 565 -25.60 7.82 8.78
N ARG A 566 -25.03 8.59 9.71
CA ARG A 566 -25.16 10.05 9.80
C ARG A 566 -23.78 10.64 10.04
N ALA A 567 -23.03 10.81 8.96
CA ALA A 567 -21.69 11.32 9.01
C ALA A 567 -21.68 12.83 9.32
N THR A 568 -20.71 13.25 10.13
CA THR A 568 -20.46 14.64 10.50
C THR A 568 -18.96 14.89 10.42
N PHE A 569 -18.53 16.15 10.51
CA PHE A 569 -17.12 16.48 10.70
C PHE A 569 -16.45 15.64 11.81
N GLY A 570 -17.12 15.42 12.95
CA GLY A 570 -16.61 14.59 14.03
C GLY A 570 -16.39 13.12 13.64
N THR A 571 -17.29 12.55 12.82
CA THR A 571 -17.17 11.19 12.29
C THR A 571 -15.90 11.04 11.46
N TRP A 572 -15.70 11.93 10.48
CA TRP A 572 -14.55 11.92 9.58
C TRP A 572 -13.24 12.21 10.32
N LYS A 573 -13.24 13.14 11.28
CA LYS A 573 -12.09 13.42 12.15
C LYS A 573 -11.58 12.16 12.86
N ILE A 574 -12.48 11.32 13.38
CA ILE A 574 -12.09 10.06 14.05
C ILE A 574 -11.50 9.05 13.07
N VAL A 575 -12.05 8.96 11.84
CA VAL A 575 -11.50 8.09 10.80
C VAL A 575 -10.05 8.49 10.48
N VAL A 576 -9.78 9.78 10.25
CA VAL A 576 -8.43 10.28 9.97
C VAL A 576 -7.48 10.02 11.15
N GLU A 577 -7.89 10.32 12.38
CA GLU A 577 -7.08 10.07 13.57
C GLU A 577 -6.72 8.58 13.73
N TYR A 578 -7.70 7.69 13.55
CA TYR A 578 -7.54 6.25 13.78
C TYR A 578 -6.80 5.55 12.64
N LEU A 579 -7.29 5.65 11.40
CA LEU A 579 -6.68 4.98 10.24
C LEU A 579 -5.37 5.64 9.82
N GLY A 580 -5.23 6.95 10.01
CA GLY A 580 -3.93 7.63 9.88
C GLY A 580 -2.91 7.07 10.88
N LYS A 581 -3.32 6.75 12.11
CA LYS A 581 -2.42 6.05 13.05
C LYS A 581 -2.06 4.65 12.56
N GLN A 582 -3.02 3.85 12.09
CA GLN A 582 -2.74 2.49 11.63
C GLN A 582 -1.81 2.49 10.41
N THR A 583 -1.99 3.44 9.50
CA THR A 583 -1.11 3.64 8.33
C THR A 583 0.32 3.95 8.76
N ARG A 584 0.52 4.89 9.72
CA ARG A 584 1.87 5.14 10.28
C ARG A 584 2.49 3.91 10.93
N ASP A 585 1.69 3.09 11.59
CA ASP A 585 2.17 1.87 12.24
C ASP A 585 2.64 0.83 11.20
N LEU A 586 1.99 0.73 10.03
CA LEU A 586 2.48 -0.08 8.90
C LEU A 586 3.81 0.44 8.34
N LEU A 587 3.93 1.76 8.17
CA LEU A 587 5.15 2.40 7.66
C LEU A 587 6.35 2.33 8.63
N ARG A 588 6.11 2.05 9.92
CA ARG A 588 7.13 2.04 10.96
C ARG A 588 8.05 0.82 10.86
N GLU A 589 9.35 1.08 10.72
CA GLU A 589 10.40 0.06 10.76
C GLU A 589 10.94 -0.19 12.18
N ASN A 590 11.06 0.87 12.98
CA ASN A 590 11.63 0.78 14.32
C ASN A 590 10.79 -0.12 15.24
N GLY A 591 11.46 -1.08 15.89
CA GLY A 591 10.84 -2.01 16.83
C GLY A 591 10.16 -3.22 16.18
N LYS A 592 10.29 -3.41 14.87
CA LYS A 592 9.83 -4.62 14.16
C LYS A 592 11.01 -5.48 13.70
N ARG A 593 10.73 -6.75 13.44
CA ARG A 593 11.66 -7.56 12.66
C ARG A 593 11.72 -7.01 11.23
N PRO A 594 12.87 -7.02 10.58
CA PRO A 594 13.02 -6.48 9.23
C PRO A 594 12.10 -7.06 8.16
N GLU A 595 11.90 -8.37 8.17
CA GLU A 595 10.99 -9.05 7.24
C GLU A 595 9.55 -8.55 7.44
N GLU A 596 9.13 -8.45 8.70
CA GLU A 596 7.81 -7.93 9.08
C GLU A 596 7.64 -6.44 8.69
N ALA A 597 8.67 -5.61 8.89
CA ALA A 597 8.64 -4.22 8.46
C ALA A 597 8.55 -4.07 6.94
N ARG A 598 9.27 -4.89 6.19
CA ARG A 598 9.22 -4.92 4.72
C ARG A 598 7.83 -5.34 4.24
N ASP A 599 7.30 -6.42 4.80
CA ASP A 599 6.01 -6.99 4.41
C ASP A 599 4.86 -6.03 4.76
N ASP A 600 4.92 -5.33 5.91
CA ASP A 600 3.94 -4.29 6.29
C ASP A 600 3.98 -3.07 5.36
N ARG A 601 5.18 -2.66 4.91
CA ARG A 601 5.35 -1.56 3.95
C ARG A 601 4.85 -1.97 2.56
N ALA A 602 5.10 -3.20 2.13
CA ALA A 602 4.55 -3.73 0.88
C ALA A 602 3.02 -3.78 0.92
N LEU A 603 2.44 -4.23 2.05
CA LEU A 603 1.00 -4.16 2.30
C LEU A 603 0.47 -2.73 2.21
N CYS A 604 1.15 -1.76 2.83
CA CYS A 604 0.75 -0.36 2.76
C CYS A 604 0.81 0.20 1.32
N ALA A 605 1.82 -0.17 0.54
CA ALA A 605 1.95 0.24 -0.86
C ALA A 605 0.79 -0.30 -1.71
N ASP A 606 0.46 -1.58 -1.56
CA ASP A 606 -0.62 -2.23 -2.29
C ASP A 606 -1.99 -1.63 -1.90
N MET A 607 -2.25 -1.44 -0.60
CA MET A 607 -3.51 -0.85 -0.11
C MET A 607 -3.78 0.55 -0.70
N PHE A 608 -2.74 1.35 -0.90
CA PHE A 608 -2.86 2.72 -1.42
C PHE A 608 -2.61 2.83 -2.92
N ALA A 609 -2.31 1.72 -3.60
CA ALA A 609 -1.80 1.71 -4.98
C ALA A 609 -0.62 2.70 -5.20
N ASP A 610 0.24 2.85 -4.19
CA ASP A 610 1.38 3.77 -4.20
C ASP A 610 2.67 3.09 -3.72
N LEU A 611 3.47 2.65 -4.68
CA LEU A 611 4.77 2.01 -4.44
C LEU A 611 5.80 2.93 -3.76
N SER A 612 5.70 4.25 -3.94
CA SER A 612 6.64 5.18 -3.31
C SER A 612 6.29 5.46 -1.85
N LEU A 613 5.09 5.04 -1.40
CA LEU A 613 4.53 5.30 -0.08
C LEU A 613 4.39 6.80 0.26
N SER A 614 4.43 7.71 -0.73
CA SER A 614 4.38 9.15 -0.45
C SER A 614 2.97 9.61 -0.08
N LEU A 615 1.95 9.05 -0.73
CA LEU A 615 0.55 9.28 -0.38
C LEU A 615 0.21 8.77 1.03
N PRO A 616 0.45 7.48 1.38
CA PRO A 616 0.16 7.01 2.74
C PRO A 616 1.01 7.70 3.81
N ASP A 617 2.26 8.08 3.54
CA ASP A 617 3.05 8.88 4.48
C ASP A 617 2.35 10.21 4.78
N ALA A 618 2.03 11.00 3.75
CA ALA A 618 1.44 12.32 3.91
C ALA A 618 0.07 12.28 4.61
N LEU A 619 -0.83 11.40 4.17
CA LEU A 619 -2.18 11.25 4.74
C LEU A 619 -2.18 10.67 6.15
N SER A 620 -1.05 10.10 6.58
CA SER A 620 -0.89 9.55 7.91
C SER A 620 -0.11 10.47 8.85
N ARG A 621 0.32 11.68 8.45
CA ARG A 621 1.08 12.57 9.34
C ARG A 621 0.29 12.97 10.59
N LYS A 622 0.99 13.06 11.74
CA LYS A 622 0.37 13.52 13.00
C LYS A 622 -0.16 14.95 12.90
N GLU A 623 0.52 15.78 12.11
CA GLU A 623 0.14 17.19 11.94
C GLU A 623 -1.19 17.35 11.19
N LEU A 624 -1.43 16.54 10.15
CA LEU A 624 -2.73 16.50 9.45
C LEU A 624 -3.89 16.20 10.42
N ALA A 625 -3.72 15.19 11.27
CA ALA A 625 -4.73 14.85 12.28
C ALA A 625 -4.92 15.99 13.30
N ARG A 626 -3.87 16.72 13.68
CA ARG A 626 -3.97 17.88 14.58
C ARG A 626 -4.76 19.03 13.96
N VAL A 627 -4.46 19.39 12.71
CA VAL A 627 -5.17 20.46 11.99
C VAL A 627 -6.67 20.16 11.88
N ILE A 628 -7.02 18.93 11.49
CA ILE A 628 -8.42 18.47 11.39
C ILE A 628 -9.11 18.49 12.77
N SER A 629 -8.42 18.09 13.83
CA SER A 629 -8.96 18.10 15.20
C SER A 629 -9.17 19.52 15.73
N ALA A 630 -8.22 20.42 15.46
CA ALA A 630 -8.28 21.83 15.85
C ALA A 630 -9.45 22.55 15.16
N THR A 631 -9.59 22.40 13.85
CA THR A 631 -10.65 23.04 13.05
C THR A 631 -12.04 22.48 13.35
N ASN A 632 -12.17 21.19 13.65
CA ASN A 632 -13.41 20.61 14.17
C ASN A 632 -13.77 21.20 15.56
N THR A 633 -12.78 21.40 16.43
CA THR A 633 -12.98 22.05 17.73
C THR A 633 -13.45 23.50 17.56
N MET A 634 -12.78 24.27 16.69
CA MET A 634 -13.17 25.63 16.32
C MET A 634 -14.62 25.67 15.82
N ARG A 635 -14.98 24.82 14.86
CA ARG A 635 -16.35 24.70 14.32
C ARG A 635 -17.38 24.45 15.41
N ASN A 636 -17.12 23.49 16.31
CA ASN A 636 -18.09 23.12 17.35
C ASN A 636 -18.24 24.23 18.40
N ASN A 637 -17.15 24.89 18.78
CA ASN A 637 -17.18 26.01 19.72
C ASN A 637 -17.93 27.21 19.13
N TRP A 638 -17.69 27.52 17.85
CA TRP A 638 -18.27 28.69 17.19
C TRP A 638 -19.73 28.48 16.76
N GLY A 639 -20.09 27.28 16.32
CA GLY A 639 -21.45 26.95 15.84
C GLY A 639 -22.42 26.45 16.90
N GLY A 640 -21.92 25.83 17.99
CA GLY A 640 -22.77 25.25 19.05
C GLY A 640 -23.12 26.21 20.20
N HIS A 641 -22.31 27.26 20.41
CA HIS A 641 -22.40 28.14 21.59
C HIS A 641 -22.23 29.65 21.28
N GLY A 642 -22.16 30.05 20.02
CA GLY A 642 -21.92 31.45 19.63
C GLY A 642 -23.21 32.28 19.44
N GLY A 643 -23.23 33.49 20.00
CA GLY A 643 -24.18 34.54 19.61
C GLY A 643 -23.86 35.13 18.23
N VAL A 644 -24.56 36.21 17.83
CA VAL A 644 -24.31 36.89 16.54
C VAL A 644 -22.86 37.35 16.44
N VAL A 645 -22.16 36.90 15.39
CA VAL A 645 -20.75 37.22 15.15
C VAL A 645 -20.62 38.63 14.54
N GLY A 646 -19.85 39.50 15.21
CA GLY A 646 -19.45 40.81 14.68
C GLY A 646 -18.36 40.70 13.61
N GLN A 647 -18.12 41.76 12.84
CA GLN A 647 -17.11 41.74 11.76
C GLN A 647 -15.68 41.51 12.26
N GLU A 648 -15.28 42.11 13.39
CA GLU A 648 -13.94 41.91 13.96
C GLU A 648 -13.71 40.47 14.44
N GLU A 649 -14.71 39.88 15.11
CA GLU A 649 -14.67 38.47 15.51
C GLU A 649 -14.60 37.54 14.28
N ALA A 650 -15.37 37.82 13.23
CA ALA A 650 -15.31 37.04 11.99
C ALA A 650 -13.94 37.12 11.31
N LYS A 651 -13.30 38.29 11.36
CA LYS A 651 -11.95 38.52 10.84
C LYS A 651 -10.92 37.70 11.62
N LEU A 652 -10.98 37.70 12.95
CA LEU A 652 -10.09 36.89 13.79
C LEU A 652 -10.24 35.39 13.48
N ARG A 653 -11.47 34.88 13.44
CA ARG A 653 -11.75 33.47 13.08
C ARG A 653 -11.21 33.11 11.70
N ASN A 654 -11.40 33.99 10.70
CA ASN A 654 -10.84 33.78 9.37
C ASN A 654 -9.30 33.74 9.39
N GLN A 655 -8.64 34.58 10.18
CA GLN A 655 -7.18 34.56 10.33
C GLN A 655 -6.69 33.26 11.00
N GLU A 656 -7.38 32.78 12.02
CA GLU A 656 -7.08 31.49 12.67
C GLU A 656 -7.19 30.33 11.68
N LEU A 657 -8.27 30.30 10.88
CA LEU A 657 -8.47 29.26 9.86
C LEU A 657 -7.43 29.34 8.72
N ILE A 658 -6.98 30.53 8.32
CA ILE A 658 -5.87 30.68 7.35
C ILE A 658 -4.58 30.10 7.93
N ALA A 659 -4.31 30.31 9.22
CA ALA A 659 -3.12 29.73 9.85
C ALA A 659 -3.17 28.20 9.86
N GLU A 660 -4.35 27.60 10.10
CA GLU A 660 -4.54 26.15 9.96
C GLU A 660 -4.43 25.69 8.50
N LEU A 661 -4.83 26.52 7.53
CA LEU A 661 -4.74 26.20 6.10
C LEU A 661 -3.29 26.11 5.64
N GLU A 662 -2.42 27.01 6.11
CA GLU A 662 -0.99 26.96 5.82
C GLU A 662 -0.32 25.74 6.47
N ARG A 663 -0.71 25.36 7.70
CA ARG A 663 -0.21 24.11 8.32
C ARG A 663 -0.67 22.88 7.56
N LEU A 664 -1.93 22.87 7.09
CA LEU A 664 -2.42 21.80 6.22
C LEU A 664 -1.58 21.73 4.95
N ARG A 665 -1.35 22.86 4.30
CA ARG A 665 -0.49 22.97 3.11
C ARG A 665 0.88 22.38 3.36
N GLU A 666 1.58 22.79 4.41
CA GLU A 666 2.89 22.22 4.77
C GLU A 666 2.82 20.70 5.00
N ALA A 667 1.77 20.21 5.65
CA ALA A 667 1.61 18.79 5.94
C ALA A 667 1.40 17.94 4.67
N VAL A 668 0.80 18.49 3.60
CA VAL A 668 0.41 17.73 2.39
C VAL A 668 1.02 18.23 1.08
N ALA A 669 1.84 19.27 1.10
CA ALA A 669 2.23 20.09 -0.07
C ALA A 669 2.63 19.28 -1.31
N ASP A 670 3.54 18.33 -1.14
CA ASP A 670 4.13 17.61 -2.27
C ASP A 670 3.27 16.43 -2.73
N THR A 671 2.28 16.01 -1.94
CA THR A 671 1.50 14.78 -2.15
C THR A 671 0.72 14.79 -3.46
N TRP A 672 0.08 15.93 -3.74
CA TRP A 672 -0.81 16.11 -4.90
C TRP A 672 -0.07 16.49 -6.17
N SER A 673 1.24 16.77 -6.09
CA SER A 673 2.07 17.04 -7.26
C SER A 673 2.27 15.79 -8.13
N GLU A 674 2.29 14.62 -7.51
CA GLU A 674 2.50 13.33 -8.18
C GLU A 674 1.23 12.46 -8.25
N THR A 675 0.21 12.76 -7.43
CA THR A 675 -1.02 11.97 -7.29
C THR A 675 -2.22 12.74 -7.82
N GLN A 676 -2.99 12.13 -8.72
CA GLN A 676 -4.16 12.77 -9.33
C GLN A 676 -5.45 12.05 -8.96
N LEU A 677 -6.50 12.83 -8.70
CA LEU A 677 -7.87 12.33 -8.69
C LEU A 677 -8.37 12.21 -10.13
N ILE A 678 -8.86 11.03 -10.50
CA ILE A 678 -9.36 10.74 -11.83
C ILE A 678 -10.76 10.11 -11.75
N HIS A 679 -11.55 10.33 -12.79
CA HIS A 679 -12.86 9.71 -12.97
C HIS A 679 -12.82 8.85 -14.24
N ALA A 680 -13.10 7.56 -14.10
CA ALA A 680 -13.05 6.62 -15.22
C ALA A 680 -14.27 6.78 -16.13
N LEU A 681 -14.03 7.06 -17.42
CA LEU A 681 -15.09 7.30 -18.41
C LEU A 681 -15.31 6.11 -19.33
N HIS A 682 -14.24 5.48 -19.79
CA HIS A 682 -14.29 4.28 -20.62
C HIS A 682 -13.06 3.41 -20.32
N CYS A 683 -13.22 2.10 -20.41
CA CYS A 683 -12.12 1.13 -20.30
C CYS A 683 -12.22 0.15 -21.46
N MET A 684 -11.12 -0.05 -22.18
CA MET A 684 -11.03 -1.01 -23.28
C MET A 684 -9.70 -1.78 -23.25
N PRO A 685 -9.70 -3.12 -23.45
CA PRO A 685 -8.48 -3.86 -23.70
C PRO A 685 -7.81 -3.40 -25.00
N ARG A 686 -6.51 -3.06 -24.95
CA ARG A 686 -5.72 -2.71 -26.13
C ARG A 686 -4.23 -3.04 -25.93
N ARG A 687 -3.66 -3.78 -26.89
CA ARG A 687 -2.22 -4.16 -26.92
C ARG A 687 -1.72 -4.81 -25.62
N GLY A 688 -2.55 -5.66 -25.02
CA GLY A 688 -2.20 -6.36 -23.79
C GLY A 688 -2.10 -5.45 -22.56
N LEU A 689 -2.75 -4.29 -22.58
CA LEU A 689 -3.02 -3.36 -21.47
C LEU A 689 -4.50 -2.94 -21.52
N PHE A 690 -4.96 -2.21 -20.51
CA PHE A 690 -6.25 -1.52 -20.53
C PHE A 690 -6.02 -0.04 -20.89
N GLU A 691 -6.65 0.42 -21.96
CA GLU A 691 -6.72 1.84 -22.28
C GLU A 691 -7.95 2.42 -21.57
N ASN A 692 -7.67 3.24 -20.57
CA ASN A 692 -8.67 3.90 -19.74
C ASN A 692 -8.77 5.36 -20.17
N GLU A 693 -9.90 5.78 -20.73
CA GLU A 693 -10.21 7.19 -20.88
C GLU A 693 -10.66 7.72 -19.52
N VAL A 694 -9.97 8.74 -19.02
CA VAL A 694 -10.23 9.32 -17.70
C VAL A 694 -10.37 10.83 -17.78
N ALA A 695 -11.25 11.39 -16.95
CA ALA A 695 -11.23 12.82 -16.66
C ALA A 695 -10.29 13.08 -15.47
N VAL A 696 -9.45 14.12 -15.57
CA VAL A 696 -8.52 14.52 -14.50
C VAL A 696 -9.17 15.62 -13.65
N LEU A 697 -9.47 15.29 -12.40
CA LEU A 697 -10.23 16.13 -11.46
C LEU A 697 -9.29 16.89 -10.52
N MET A 698 -8.41 17.70 -11.11
CA MET A 698 -7.43 18.52 -10.38
C MET A 698 -7.67 20.01 -10.62
N GLY A 699 -7.36 20.83 -9.63
CA GLY A 699 -7.56 22.28 -9.66
C GLY A 699 -9.01 22.71 -9.51
N SER A 700 -9.26 24.01 -9.59
CA SER A 700 -10.59 24.58 -9.32
C SER A 700 -11.52 24.61 -10.55
N ASN A 701 -11.00 24.29 -11.73
CA ASN A 701 -11.78 24.27 -12.96
C ASN A 701 -12.78 23.10 -12.95
N ASN A 702 -14.03 23.39 -13.33
CA ASN A 702 -15.09 22.39 -13.42
C ASN A 702 -15.19 21.74 -14.80
N GLU A 703 -14.38 22.16 -15.77
CA GLU A 703 -14.17 21.51 -17.06
C GLU A 703 -12.91 20.65 -17.01
N PHE A 704 -13.09 19.34 -16.87
CA PHE A 704 -11.98 18.40 -16.70
C PHE A 704 -11.36 17.99 -18.03
N LEU A 705 -10.03 18.04 -18.10
CA LEU A 705 -9.30 17.48 -19.22
C LEU A 705 -9.46 15.97 -19.24
N LYS A 706 -9.67 15.43 -20.44
CA LYS A 706 -9.72 13.99 -20.69
C LYS A 706 -8.38 13.54 -21.25
N GLU A 707 -7.90 12.40 -20.77
CA GLU A 707 -6.70 11.76 -21.29
C GLU A 707 -6.87 10.23 -21.28
N ASN A 708 -6.12 9.56 -22.16
CA ASN A 708 -6.06 8.11 -22.18
C ASN A 708 -4.85 7.64 -21.35
N ARG A 709 -5.10 6.73 -20.41
CA ARG A 709 -4.07 6.07 -19.62
C ARG A 709 -4.00 4.59 -19.97
N SER A 710 -2.83 4.15 -20.39
CA SER A 710 -2.55 2.74 -20.58
C SER A 710 -2.09 2.14 -19.26
N MET A 711 -2.86 1.22 -18.69
CA MET A 711 -2.65 0.67 -17.34
C MET A 711 -2.76 -0.85 -17.34
N ALA A 712 -2.14 -1.48 -16.34
CA ALA A 712 -2.29 -2.90 -16.08
C ALA A 712 -3.63 -3.25 -15.44
N THR A 713 -4.24 -2.28 -14.77
CA THR A 713 -5.49 -2.44 -14.02
C THR A 713 -6.70 -2.01 -14.86
N TRP A 714 -7.76 -2.81 -14.80
CA TRP A 714 -9.09 -2.44 -15.30
C TRP A 714 -9.74 -1.41 -14.37
N LEU A 715 -10.15 -0.24 -14.89
CA LEU A 715 -10.92 0.73 -14.11
C LEU A 715 -12.43 0.55 -14.36
N ASP A 716 -13.20 0.40 -13.28
CA ASP A 716 -14.65 0.42 -13.33
C ASP A 716 -15.10 1.83 -13.73
N VAL A 717 -15.89 1.89 -14.79
CA VAL A 717 -16.42 3.15 -15.33
C VAL A 717 -17.34 3.81 -14.30
N GLU A 718 -17.42 5.14 -14.33
CA GLU A 718 -18.20 5.98 -13.39
C GLU A 718 -17.67 6.00 -11.95
N CYS A 719 -16.51 5.39 -11.69
CA CYS A 719 -15.87 5.40 -10.37
C CYS A 719 -14.72 6.43 -10.30
N LEU A 720 -14.50 6.94 -9.08
CA LEU A 720 -13.36 7.80 -8.76
C LEU A 720 -12.15 6.97 -8.34
N TYR A 721 -10.97 7.41 -8.77
CA TYR A 721 -9.71 6.77 -8.41
C TYR A 721 -8.64 7.80 -8.05
N LEU A 722 -7.68 7.39 -7.21
CA LEU A 722 -6.38 8.05 -7.10
C LEU A 722 -5.34 7.27 -7.87
N SER A 723 -4.54 7.96 -8.69
CA SER A 723 -3.49 7.33 -9.49
C SER A 723 -2.35 8.30 -9.75
N LYS A 724 -1.12 7.79 -9.75
CA LYS A 724 0.03 8.53 -10.27
C LYS A 724 0.11 8.31 -11.77
N LYS A 725 0.52 9.33 -12.52
CA LYS A 725 0.45 9.34 -13.99
C LYS A 725 1.08 8.11 -14.66
N ASP A 726 2.12 7.53 -14.05
CA ASP A 726 2.89 6.41 -14.58
C ASP A 726 2.89 5.14 -13.69
N SER A 727 2.04 5.03 -12.67
CA SER A 727 2.10 3.90 -11.71
C SER A 727 1.56 2.58 -12.24
N GLY A 728 0.82 2.58 -13.36
CA GLY A 728 0.17 1.39 -13.91
C GLY A 728 -0.99 0.84 -13.07
N SER A 729 -1.23 1.41 -11.88
CA SER A 729 -2.24 1.05 -10.88
C SER A 729 -3.02 2.26 -10.36
N ALA A 730 -4.18 2.02 -9.74
CA ALA A 730 -5.03 3.06 -9.17
C ALA A 730 -5.80 2.56 -7.93
N LEU A 731 -5.99 3.44 -6.95
CA LEU A 731 -6.84 3.18 -5.78
C LEU A 731 -8.27 3.61 -6.09
N LYS A 732 -9.21 2.66 -6.19
CA LYS A 732 -10.65 2.95 -6.30
C LYS A 732 -11.15 3.59 -5.02
N LEU A 733 -11.83 4.72 -5.11
CA LEU A 733 -12.44 5.38 -3.97
C LEU A 733 -13.85 4.83 -3.69
N LEU A 734 -14.19 4.70 -2.42
CA LEU A 734 -15.57 4.43 -1.99
C LEU A 734 -16.50 5.52 -2.54
N PRO A 735 -17.73 5.17 -2.94
CA PRO A 735 -18.68 6.07 -3.63
C PRO A 735 -19.34 7.11 -2.70
N LEU A 736 -18.57 7.64 -1.75
CA LEU A 736 -18.98 8.65 -0.77
C LEU A 736 -18.70 10.09 -1.24
N ILE A 737 -18.09 10.23 -2.41
CA ILE A 737 -17.91 11.50 -3.12
C ILE A 737 -18.50 11.34 -4.52
N GLN A 738 -19.31 12.29 -4.93
CA GLN A 738 -19.94 12.32 -6.25
C GLN A 738 -19.49 13.57 -7.01
N VAL A 739 -18.98 13.39 -8.22
CA VAL A 739 -18.59 14.49 -9.10
C VAL A 739 -19.31 14.33 -10.43
N GLY A 740 -20.06 15.35 -10.84
CA GLY A 740 -20.80 15.28 -12.10
C GLY A 740 -21.59 16.54 -12.41
N GLN A 741 -22.19 16.58 -13.59
CA GLN A 741 -22.96 17.71 -14.06
C GLN A 741 -24.21 17.91 -13.19
N SER A 742 -24.40 19.14 -12.71
CA SER A 742 -25.67 19.51 -12.09
C SER A 742 -26.79 19.46 -13.14
N PRO A 743 -27.93 18.79 -12.87
CA PRO A 743 -29.06 18.71 -13.80
C PRO A 743 -29.63 20.07 -14.23
N LYS A 744 -29.30 21.16 -13.52
CA LYS A 744 -29.84 22.51 -13.76
C LYS A 744 -28.88 23.46 -14.48
N SER A 745 -27.56 23.23 -14.49
CA SER A 745 -26.60 24.27 -14.92
C SER A 745 -25.47 23.80 -15.83
N ALA A 746 -25.41 22.52 -16.23
CA ALA A 746 -24.33 21.90 -17.03
C ALA A 746 -22.91 22.00 -16.41
N LYS A 747 -22.73 22.72 -15.30
CA LYS A 747 -21.49 22.81 -14.53
C LYS A 747 -21.31 21.57 -13.67
N ASN A 748 -20.08 21.04 -13.64
CA ASN A 748 -19.74 19.98 -12.69
C ASN A 748 -19.75 20.53 -11.27
N ALA A 749 -20.36 19.77 -10.36
CA ALA A 749 -20.36 20.02 -8.93
C ALA A 749 -19.85 18.78 -8.19
N CYS A 750 -19.34 19.00 -6.98
CA CYS A 750 -18.88 17.96 -6.08
C CYS A 750 -19.80 17.88 -4.87
N TYR A 751 -20.13 16.65 -4.50
CA TYR A 751 -21.03 16.33 -3.41
C TYR A 751 -20.41 15.28 -2.50
N PHE A 752 -20.53 15.50 -1.20
CA PHE A 752 -19.98 14.71 -0.11
C PHE A 752 -21.10 14.00 0.64
N PHE A 753 -20.88 12.75 1.06
CA PHE A 753 -21.90 11.95 1.72
C PHE A 753 -22.24 12.56 3.09
N ASN A 754 -23.53 12.78 3.34
CA ASN A 754 -23.99 13.30 4.63
C ASN A 754 -24.64 12.22 5.49
N ARG A 755 -25.67 11.55 4.96
CA ARG A 755 -26.45 10.56 5.72
C ARG A 755 -27.26 9.64 4.82
N LEU A 756 -27.65 8.50 5.36
CA LEU A 756 -28.71 7.68 4.80
C LEU A 756 -30.08 8.31 5.13
N GLU A 757 -30.99 8.20 4.17
CA GLU A 757 -32.40 8.57 4.29
C GLU A 757 -33.27 7.36 3.89
N PRO A 758 -34.58 7.34 4.21
CA PRO A 758 -35.45 6.18 3.92
C PRO A 758 -35.41 5.73 2.45
N ASP A 759 -35.28 6.68 1.52
CA ASP A 759 -35.30 6.43 0.07
C ASP A 759 -33.89 6.43 -0.58
N GLY A 760 -32.82 6.36 0.23
CA GLY A 760 -31.44 6.23 -0.24
C GLY A 760 -30.41 7.01 0.57
N ALA A 761 -29.70 7.93 -0.07
CA ALA A 761 -28.66 8.74 0.57
C ALA A 761 -28.79 10.23 0.22
N ARG A 762 -28.34 11.06 1.16
CA ARG A 762 -28.20 12.50 0.99
C ARG A 762 -26.73 12.88 0.92
N PHE A 763 -26.40 13.67 -0.09
CA PHE A 763 -25.10 14.31 -0.25
C PHE A 763 -25.23 15.84 -0.21
N ILE A 764 -24.14 16.51 0.15
CA ILE A 764 -24.07 17.97 0.29
C ILE A 764 -22.91 18.54 -0.52
N SER A 765 -23.10 19.72 -1.10
CA SER A 765 -22.04 20.47 -1.76
C SER A 765 -21.62 21.67 -0.91
N TYR A 766 -20.32 21.84 -0.77
CA TYR A 766 -19.72 22.92 0.01
C TYR A 766 -19.36 24.18 -0.82
N HIS A 767 -19.47 24.10 -2.15
CA HIS A 767 -19.18 25.22 -3.05
C HIS A 767 -20.34 25.56 -4.00
N PHE A 768 -21.26 24.61 -4.27
CA PHE A 768 -22.27 24.77 -5.30
C PHE A 768 -23.63 25.18 -4.74
N ALA A 769 -23.87 26.49 -4.67
CA ALA A 769 -25.07 27.08 -4.05
C ALA A 769 -26.38 26.83 -4.83
N ASP A 770 -26.33 26.65 -6.16
CA ASP A 770 -27.55 26.48 -6.99
C ASP A 770 -28.27 25.15 -6.71
N LYS A 771 -27.51 24.13 -6.30
CA LYS A 771 -28.02 22.82 -5.88
C LYS A 771 -27.13 22.29 -4.76
N PRO A 772 -27.33 22.76 -3.51
CA PRO A 772 -26.44 22.47 -2.40
C PRO A 772 -26.59 21.04 -1.87
N GLU A 773 -27.63 20.31 -2.28
CA GLU A 773 -27.92 18.96 -1.82
C GLU A 773 -28.34 18.05 -2.98
N LEU A 774 -27.94 16.77 -2.91
CA LEU A 774 -28.48 15.69 -3.71
C LEU A 774 -29.14 14.65 -2.80
N THR A 775 -30.34 14.22 -3.18
CA THR A 775 -31.02 13.07 -2.58
C THR A 775 -31.42 12.09 -3.67
N GLY A 776 -31.31 10.80 -3.39
CA GLY A 776 -31.59 9.75 -4.36
C GLY A 776 -31.15 8.39 -3.83
N LYS A 777 -31.33 7.34 -4.64
CA LYS A 777 -31.06 5.96 -4.20
C LYS A 777 -29.60 5.71 -3.86
N PHE A 778 -28.68 6.18 -4.73
CA PHE A 778 -27.22 5.99 -4.60
C PHE A 778 -26.84 4.60 -4.03
N ALA A 779 -27.25 3.54 -4.74
CA ALA A 779 -27.19 2.17 -4.23
C ALA A 779 -25.79 1.80 -3.73
N ASP A 780 -24.76 2.13 -4.51
CA ASP A 780 -23.37 1.83 -4.18
C ASP A 780 -22.89 2.57 -2.91
N ALA A 781 -23.33 3.82 -2.72
CA ALA A 781 -23.04 4.59 -1.50
C ALA A 781 -23.77 4.02 -0.28
N ALA A 782 -25.04 3.63 -0.45
CA ALA A 782 -25.80 2.98 0.60
C ALA A 782 -25.19 1.63 1.01
N GLU A 783 -24.74 0.84 0.03
CA GLU A 783 -24.03 -0.42 0.25
C GLU A 783 -22.67 -0.20 0.93
N ALA A 784 -21.90 0.79 0.49
CA ALA A 784 -20.63 1.15 1.12
C ALA A 784 -20.83 1.56 2.60
N ILE A 785 -21.80 2.43 2.89
CA ILE A 785 -22.11 2.83 4.27
C ILE A 785 -22.62 1.66 5.09
N LYS A 786 -23.43 0.78 4.50
CA LYS A 786 -23.88 -0.43 5.17
C LYS A 786 -22.70 -1.34 5.51
N SER A 787 -21.79 -1.60 4.57
CA SER A 787 -20.56 -2.37 4.80
C SER A 787 -19.65 -1.76 5.89
N LEU A 788 -19.60 -0.43 5.98
CA LEU A 788 -18.86 0.31 7.01
C LEU A 788 -19.56 0.34 8.38
N SER A 789 -20.90 0.26 8.39
CA SER A 789 -21.73 0.34 9.60
C SER A 789 -22.08 -1.03 10.19
N ASP A 790 -22.07 -2.05 9.34
CA ASP A 790 -22.40 -3.41 9.69
C ASP A 790 -21.32 -3.94 10.63
N PHE A 791 -21.77 -4.17 11.87
CA PHE A 791 -21.13 -5.13 12.73
C PHE A 791 -21.64 -6.52 12.32
N PRO A 792 -20.79 -7.55 12.24
CA PRO A 792 -21.20 -8.81 12.85
C PRO A 792 -21.52 -8.44 14.30
N SER A 793 -22.81 -8.35 14.65
CA SER A 793 -23.30 -7.86 15.93
C SER A 793 -22.42 -8.36 17.08
N GLU A 794 -22.04 -7.45 17.99
CA GLU A 794 -21.45 -7.81 19.28
C GLU A 794 -22.36 -8.86 19.95
N ALA A 795 -21.83 -10.07 20.07
CA ALA A 795 -22.26 -11.11 21.00
C ALA A 795 -20.98 -11.63 21.68
#